data_AF-E6U564-F1
#
_entry.id   AF-E6U564-F1
#
_cell.length_a   1.000
_cell.length_b   1.000
_cell.length_c   1.000
_cell.angle_alpha   90.00
_cell.angle_beta   90.00
_cell.angle_gamma   90.00
#
_symmetry.space_group_name_H-M   'P 1'
#
loop_
_entity.id
_entity.type
_entity.pdbx_description
1 polymer ?
#
loop_
_entity_poly.entity_id
_entity_poly.type
_entity_poly.pdbx_seq_one_letter_code
_entity_poly.pdbx_strand_id
1 'polypeptide(L)'
;MLTPISFNGVALNDGFFSSDLRGAFDADKTLTTNDILDDGQVFGRSKVAPRKLVLQIVAGAHDLARLAVLNRMAAGNALKPLVIDTDFGRLIGYAEVTGFGWSSDTPLLSTVQLTMPDPHWYTLRADTLSLEPHIDNGVIFTGGAWCAAIESWLAAHYQFLTTYTRAQIPNALNETDLVSAQFRMASGTGVYFAPGSGTTEGEFLLLRGMLDTYLSTGDGKWLTFARSVAARMMDVLFDGENLPAVFDGQTYRLPTWLFDVKADFTSEVFYLDRQVTFANGVATFTAQHAARRVFSVRAPDATLQWPNPFSRITGTQYAVASCATDGASTFTVMLEDTSFSGPALVAYSDLGGPVIPKNSTYEAWPVWRPLEPTEISCAVDSLWWLYDCFDRLSRSTGESGWSDACAYLRQVIPSAVRVDDFDDWFDASTGTDDPFDLAGTYWQTSRDGASVSRNMTTGAVDIRIPTGSGFAQYGNGALADTWSTNNYLELEIASTLAGIVRIDIDPTTSYDANTRYSAVAALDGSGVPQTVTLRLSDFLLSAGLVWDMSYKSSTYGVNKDSASTVSATAAADGSYVAAAYSKSADGYAQLEPYPDATIPLTSCPAVTYASGAPCSLRLTDAAGWYWYYPLPAASVKTTVTPALSAFTTSGYQPSNGTPPSVFTGAIRAVVFDFTASGGTFTLYRLGTAQSPAVGVAIANAAVYVDNSAAQTISVYRLRFLPQKVIPYTPYVAPFTVNLLHGSIVTWRGMPYTGYQAPYIWQAIGDPAGVATVLQFLSDAQDAYEAATGVRGPFAPCYVWNRWDAAAYGTPGTWTWNGPDPNTFWGGFQYRALEAAARALENDPALPAAARIVSDFLTMVARYWPSADMYPLTAFPQSGPPTGAYDDPHGAALLLRAAIRAYNSRKVPDLLTQPLILRCMAYLNRLYVSDNQSEVCGTWSTDGDWYAYWSGELLSALSMAHDYFKATV
;
A
#
# COMPACT_ATOMS: atom_id res chain seq x y z
N MET A 1 51.92 -26.20 28.97
CA MET A 1 50.72 -27.00 28.58
C MET A 1 50.79 -27.22 27.09
N LEU A 2 50.60 -28.45 26.61
CA LEU A 2 50.79 -28.82 25.20
C LEU A 2 49.69 -28.18 24.35
N THR A 3 49.98 -27.02 23.78
CA THR A 3 49.09 -26.45 22.78
C THR A 3 49.16 -27.28 21.51
N PRO A 4 48.04 -27.63 20.88
CA PRO A 4 48.05 -28.38 19.62
C PRO A 4 48.97 -27.72 18.58
N ILE A 5 49.93 -28.48 18.07
CA ILE A 5 50.81 -28.08 16.98
C ILE A 5 50.50 -29.00 15.79
N SER A 6 50.32 -28.41 14.62
CA SER A 6 50.21 -29.13 13.36
C SER A 6 51.15 -28.53 12.33
N PHE A 7 51.99 -29.35 11.70
CA PHE A 7 52.88 -28.91 10.63
C PHE A 7 52.60 -29.69 9.35
N ASN A 8 52.34 -28.96 8.26
CA ASN A 8 51.95 -29.50 6.96
C ASN A 8 50.81 -30.54 7.04
N GLY A 9 49.82 -30.29 7.91
CA GLY A 9 48.66 -31.18 8.13
C GLY A 9 48.90 -32.37 9.05
N VAL A 10 50.11 -32.55 9.60
CA VAL A 10 50.41 -33.60 10.58
C VAL A 10 50.25 -33.03 11.99
N ALA A 11 49.35 -33.60 12.79
CA ALA A 11 49.20 -33.25 14.20
C ALA A 11 50.35 -33.82 15.03
N LEU A 12 51.03 -32.97 15.80
CA LEU A 12 52.26 -33.30 16.53
C LEU A 12 52.08 -33.38 18.05
N ASN A 13 50.83 -33.22 18.51
CA ASN A 13 50.39 -33.36 19.91
C ASN A 13 49.11 -34.21 19.95
N ASP A 14 49.14 -35.40 19.34
CA ASP A 14 47.97 -36.28 19.10
C ASP A 14 47.93 -37.53 20.00
N GLY A 15 48.79 -37.60 21.02
CA GLY A 15 48.95 -38.75 21.90
C GLY A 15 49.99 -39.78 21.44
N PHE A 16 50.39 -39.76 20.16
CA PHE A 16 51.55 -40.50 19.67
C PHE A 16 52.79 -39.62 19.58
N PHE A 17 52.63 -38.41 19.04
CA PHE A 17 53.66 -37.38 19.06
C PHE A 17 53.43 -36.43 20.24
N SER A 18 54.53 -36.01 20.86
CA SER A 18 54.58 -34.86 21.75
C SER A 18 55.62 -33.89 21.20
N SER A 19 55.28 -32.61 21.09
CA SER A 19 56.13 -31.62 20.46
C SER A 19 56.20 -30.31 21.25
N ASP A 20 57.34 -29.65 21.12
CA ASP A 20 57.63 -28.31 21.64
C ASP A 20 58.13 -27.43 20.49
N LEU A 21 57.65 -26.18 20.43
CA LEU A 21 58.04 -25.21 19.40
C LEU A 21 58.71 -24.01 20.05
N ARG A 22 59.98 -23.80 19.74
CA ARG A 22 60.79 -22.67 20.24
C ARG A 22 61.02 -21.62 19.17
N GLY A 23 61.20 -20.37 19.58
CA GLY A 23 61.35 -19.23 18.67
C GLY A 23 60.03 -18.68 18.14
N ALA A 24 58.89 -19.27 18.51
CA ALA A 24 57.57 -18.92 17.97
C ALA A 24 57.20 -17.45 18.18
N PHE A 25 57.66 -16.83 19.27
CA PHE A 25 57.38 -15.42 19.59
C PHE A 25 58.64 -14.54 19.64
N ASP A 26 59.82 -15.11 19.40
CA ASP A 26 61.08 -14.35 19.34
C ASP A 26 61.16 -13.57 18.02
N ALA A 27 61.41 -12.26 18.08
CA ALA A 27 61.48 -11.40 16.91
C ALA A 27 62.79 -10.62 16.88
N ASP A 28 63.64 -10.97 15.92
CA ASP A 28 64.85 -10.20 15.62
C ASP A 28 64.54 -9.06 14.64
N LYS A 29 65.05 -7.87 14.93
CA LYS A 29 65.01 -6.73 14.01
C LYS A 29 66.40 -6.45 13.47
N THR A 30 66.51 -6.36 12.15
CA THR A 30 67.69 -5.80 11.49
C THR A 30 67.52 -4.28 11.41
N LEU A 31 68.41 -3.56 12.08
CA LEU A 31 68.46 -2.11 12.08
C LEU A 31 69.66 -1.65 11.23
N THR A 32 69.40 -0.79 10.26
CA THR A 32 70.45 -0.05 9.55
C THR A 32 70.54 1.32 10.18
N THR A 33 71.65 1.61 10.84
CA THR A 33 71.94 2.94 11.38
C THR A 33 72.89 3.68 10.44
N ASN A 34 72.67 4.98 10.30
CA ASN A 34 73.59 5.88 9.62
C ASN A 34 74.32 6.68 10.70
N ASP A 35 75.64 6.59 10.67
CA ASP A 35 76.52 7.34 11.56
C ASP A 35 76.74 8.72 10.95
N ILE A 36 76.28 9.77 11.64
CA ILE A 36 76.52 11.16 11.24
C ILE A 36 77.69 11.63 12.10
N LEU A 37 78.62 12.40 11.53
CA LEU A 37 79.93 12.74 12.11
C LEU A 37 79.90 13.54 13.44
N ASP A 38 78.71 13.80 14.01
CA ASP A 38 78.50 14.35 15.34
C ASP A 38 77.62 13.38 16.15
N ASP A 39 77.96 13.20 17.42
CA ASP A 39 77.43 12.26 18.40
C ASP A 39 75.93 11.92 18.28
N GLY A 40 75.64 10.82 17.56
CA GLY A 40 74.32 10.18 17.48
C GLY A 40 74.16 9.32 16.22
N GLN A 41 73.45 8.19 16.35
CA GLN A 41 73.08 7.34 15.21
C GLN A 41 71.63 7.57 14.82
N VAL A 42 71.37 7.77 13.52
CA VAL A 42 70.00 7.87 12.99
C VAL A 42 69.55 6.50 12.45
N PHE A 43 68.35 6.05 12.83
CA PHE A 43 67.75 4.82 12.28
C PHE A 43 67.35 5.07 10.82
N GLY A 44 68.11 4.52 9.88
CA GLY A 44 67.81 4.62 8.45
C GLY A 44 66.75 3.63 7.99
N ARG A 45 66.81 2.38 8.47
CA ARG A 45 65.83 1.33 8.14
C ARG A 45 65.68 0.31 9.26
N SER A 46 64.44 -0.11 9.53
CA SER A 46 64.12 -1.23 10.42
C SER A 46 63.38 -2.30 9.63
N LYS A 47 63.84 -3.55 9.69
CA LYS A 47 63.18 -4.72 9.08
C LYS A 47 63.10 -5.86 10.08
N VAL A 48 61.94 -6.52 10.20
CA VAL A 48 61.82 -7.76 10.96
C VAL A 48 62.51 -8.88 10.17
N ALA A 49 63.47 -9.57 10.79
CA ALA A 49 64.19 -10.66 10.16
C ALA A 49 63.30 -11.93 10.06
N PRO A 50 63.56 -12.83 9.08
CA PRO A 50 62.92 -14.14 9.05
C PRO A 50 63.05 -14.86 10.40
N ARG A 51 61.95 -15.46 10.86
CA ARG A 51 61.90 -16.12 12.17
C ARG A 51 62.55 -17.50 12.07
N LYS A 52 63.45 -17.82 13.01
CA LYS A 52 64.04 -19.15 13.12
C LYS A 52 63.34 -19.91 14.23
N LEU A 53 62.83 -21.10 13.92
CA LEU A 53 62.11 -21.93 14.86
C LEU A 53 62.81 -23.27 15.05
N VAL A 54 62.63 -23.83 16.24
CA VAL A 54 63.05 -25.20 16.54
C VAL A 54 61.84 -25.98 17.00
N LEU A 55 61.44 -26.95 16.19
CA LEU A 55 60.36 -27.89 16.50
C LEU A 55 60.98 -29.20 16.99
N GLN A 56 60.83 -29.47 18.28
CA GLN A 56 61.25 -30.71 18.92
C GLN A 56 60.06 -31.67 18.95
N ILE A 57 60.25 -32.91 18.48
CA ILE A 57 59.18 -33.91 18.37
C ILE A 57 59.67 -35.20 19.01
N VAL A 58 58.90 -35.72 19.96
CA VAL A 58 59.12 -37.00 20.64
C VAL A 58 58.04 -37.96 20.17
N ALA A 59 58.43 -39.11 19.62
CA ALA A 59 57.49 -40.18 19.30
C ALA A 59 57.39 -41.17 20.48
N GLY A 60 56.16 -41.48 20.91
CA GLY A 60 55.90 -42.37 22.04
C GLY A 60 56.20 -43.85 21.79
N ALA A 61 56.31 -44.28 20.52
CA ALA A 61 56.65 -45.64 20.14
C ALA A 61 57.27 -45.71 18.72
N HIS A 62 57.91 -46.84 18.39
CA HIS A 62 58.43 -47.13 17.05
C HIS A 62 57.32 -47.60 16.09
N ASP A 63 56.46 -46.69 15.65
CA ASP A 63 55.52 -46.93 14.55
C ASP A 63 56.12 -46.41 13.23
N LEU A 64 56.63 -47.32 12.41
CA LEU A 64 57.28 -46.99 11.14
C LEU A 64 56.37 -46.25 10.16
N ALA A 65 55.05 -46.50 10.18
CA ALA A 65 54.12 -45.83 9.28
C ALA A 65 53.93 -44.36 9.70
N ARG A 66 53.79 -44.09 11.00
CA ARG A 66 53.69 -42.73 11.53
C ARG A 66 55.02 -41.97 11.41
N LEU A 67 56.15 -42.62 11.63
CA LEU A 67 57.48 -42.03 11.41
C LEU A 67 57.72 -41.70 9.93
N ALA A 68 57.21 -42.52 8.99
CA ALA A 68 57.27 -42.22 7.57
C ALA A 68 56.40 -41.01 7.17
N VAL A 69 55.27 -40.77 7.86
CA VAL A 69 54.48 -39.54 7.70
C VAL A 69 55.29 -38.32 8.16
N LEU A 70 55.97 -38.41 9.29
CA LEU A 70 56.81 -37.31 9.80
C LEU A 70 57.99 -37.01 8.88
N ASN A 71 58.68 -38.03 8.36
CA ASN A 71 59.76 -37.86 7.39
C ASN A 71 59.26 -37.21 6.09
N ARG A 72 58.07 -37.58 5.61
CA ARG A 72 57.45 -36.93 4.43
C ARG A 72 57.06 -35.48 4.70
N MET A 73 56.57 -35.19 5.89
CA MET A 73 56.27 -33.82 6.34
C MET A 73 57.54 -32.96 6.36
N ALA A 74 58.67 -33.50 6.82
CA ALA A 74 59.96 -32.80 6.82
C ALA A 74 60.61 -32.69 5.42
N ALA A 75 60.30 -33.61 4.49
CA ALA A 75 60.91 -33.66 3.17
C ALA A 75 60.48 -32.51 2.24
N GLY A 76 61.41 -32.03 1.42
CA GLY A 76 61.18 -30.98 0.41
C GLY A 76 61.36 -29.56 0.95
N ASN A 77 62.00 -28.72 0.12
CA ASN A 77 62.31 -27.31 0.41
C ASN A 77 61.16 -26.41 -0.07
N ALA A 78 60.01 -26.49 0.57
CA ALA A 78 58.86 -25.66 0.26
C ALA A 78 58.27 -25.06 1.54
N LEU A 79 57.63 -23.90 1.41
CA LEU A 79 56.82 -23.28 2.46
C LEU A 79 55.68 -24.21 2.83
N LYS A 80 55.59 -24.53 4.12
CA LYS A 80 54.58 -25.45 4.68
C LYS A 80 53.80 -24.74 5.78
N PRO A 81 52.48 -24.97 5.89
CA PRO A 81 51.68 -24.36 6.93
C PRO A 81 52.05 -24.95 8.29
N LEU A 82 52.33 -24.07 9.25
CA LEU A 82 52.53 -24.37 10.66
C LEU A 82 51.37 -23.75 11.43
N VAL A 83 50.61 -24.59 12.12
CA VAL A 83 49.45 -24.17 12.91
C VAL A 83 49.75 -24.44 14.37
N ILE A 84 49.56 -23.44 15.21
CA ILE A 84 49.67 -23.54 16.65
C ILE A 84 48.41 -23.00 17.30
N ASP A 85 47.92 -23.69 18.31
CA ASP A 85 46.95 -23.12 19.23
C ASP A 85 47.71 -22.33 20.30
N THR A 86 47.11 -21.25 20.79
CA THR A 86 47.68 -20.38 21.84
C THR A 86 46.55 -19.85 22.70
N ASP A 87 46.87 -19.22 23.83
CA ASP A 87 45.86 -18.53 24.66
C ASP A 87 45.19 -17.36 23.91
N PHE A 88 45.80 -16.86 22.83
CA PHE A 88 45.27 -15.80 21.96
C PHE A 88 44.46 -16.35 20.76
N GLY A 89 44.28 -17.67 20.68
CA GLY A 89 43.58 -18.34 19.60
C GLY A 89 44.50 -19.14 18.67
N ARG A 90 43.93 -19.59 17.56
CA ARG A 90 44.56 -20.49 16.60
C ARG A 90 45.30 -19.68 15.53
N LEU A 91 46.62 -19.85 15.48
CA LEU A 91 47.52 -19.12 14.61
C LEU A 91 48.05 -20.02 13.48
N ILE A 92 48.25 -19.45 12.29
CA ILE A 92 48.90 -20.08 11.14
C ILE A 92 50.09 -19.22 10.69
N GLY A 93 51.21 -19.88 10.43
CA GLY A 93 52.39 -19.31 9.78
C GLY A 93 52.86 -20.24 8.67
N TYR A 94 53.81 -19.79 7.85
CA TYR A 94 54.40 -20.61 6.79
C TYR A 94 55.91 -20.73 7.02
N ALA A 95 56.37 -21.97 7.16
CA ALA A 95 57.76 -22.27 7.49
C ALA A 95 58.36 -23.29 6.52
N GLU A 96 59.63 -23.12 6.21
CA GLU A 96 60.44 -24.06 5.44
C GLU A 96 61.33 -24.86 6.40
N VAL A 97 61.54 -26.14 6.09
CA VAL A 97 62.47 -26.99 6.85
C VAL A 97 63.89 -26.68 6.39
N THR A 98 64.71 -26.16 7.31
CA THR A 98 66.11 -25.80 7.04
C THR A 98 67.12 -26.77 7.66
N GLY A 99 66.64 -27.65 8.53
CA GLY A 99 67.42 -28.76 9.09
C GLY A 99 66.50 -29.80 9.72
N PHE A 100 66.86 -31.08 9.60
CA PHE A 100 66.09 -32.17 10.17
C PHE A 100 67.06 -33.25 10.64
N GLY A 101 66.91 -33.71 11.88
CA GLY A 101 67.75 -34.75 12.45
C GLY A 101 67.02 -35.59 13.49
N TRP A 102 67.29 -36.90 13.46
CA TRP A 102 66.87 -37.84 14.48
C TRP A 102 68.00 -38.09 15.48
N SER A 103 67.66 -38.20 16.76
CA SER A 103 68.50 -38.90 17.73
C SER A 103 68.25 -40.41 17.62
N SER A 104 69.27 -41.21 17.94
CA SER A 104 69.18 -42.68 17.96
C SER A 104 68.52 -43.24 19.23
N ASP A 105 68.12 -42.37 20.16
CA ASP A 105 67.74 -42.76 21.51
C ASP A 105 66.21 -42.91 21.64
N THR A 106 65.76 -43.75 22.57
CA THR A 106 64.33 -43.98 22.85
C THR A 106 63.93 -43.19 24.12
N PRO A 107 62.88 -42.34 24.08
CA PRO A 107 61.96 -42.12 22.96
C PRO A 107 62.62 -41.36 21.80
N LEU A 108 62.24 -41.73 20.57
CA LEU A 108 62.78 -41.14 19.34
C LEU A 108 62.53 -39.64 19.34
N LEU A 109 63.57 -38.86 19.58
CA LEU A 109 63.55 -37.40 19.51
C LEU A 109 64.03 -36.96 18.13
N SER A 110 63.19 -36.20 17.44
CA SER A 110 63.51 -35.47 16.22
C SER A 110 63.60 -33.97 16.52
N THR A 111 64.62 -33.32 15.96
CA THR A 111 64.72 -31.85 15.95
C THR A 111 64.58 -31.36 14.52
N VAL A 112 63.60 -30.50 14.29
CA VAL A 112 63.34 -29.86 13.00
C VAL A 112 63.64 -28.37 13.14
N GLN A 113 64.65 -27.90 12.42
CA GLN A 113 64.95 -26.48 12.27
C GLN A 113 64.06 -25.94 11.16
N LEU A 114 63.31 -24.87 11.46
CA LEU A 114 62.44 -24.21 10.52
C LEU A 114 62.85 -22.75 10.36
N THR A 115 62.67 -22.21 9.16
CA THR A 115 62.72 -20.77 8.90
C THR A 115 61.35 -20.33 8.40
N MET A 116 60.77 -19.30 9.00
CA MET A 116 59.62 -18.59 8.45
C MET A 116 60.12 -17.33 7.72
N PRO A 117 60.18 -17.35 6.37
CA PRO A 117 60.58 -16.18 5.58
C PRO A 117 59.68 -14.97 5.84
N ASP A 118 58.38 -15.23 6.03
CA ASP A 118 57.43 -14.28 6.59
C ASP A 118 57.38 -14.46 8.13
N PRO A 119 57.91 -13.53 8.92
CA PRO A 119 58.03 -13.70 10.37
C PRO A 119 56.71 -13.55 11.13
N HIS A 120 55.59 -13.29 10.45
CA HIS A 120 54.30 -13.02 11.07
C HIS A 120 53.45 -14.29 11.24
N TRP A 121 52.61 -14.28 12.28
CA TRP A 121 51.54 -15.24 12.49
C TRP A 121 50.21 -14.63 12.07
N TYR A 122 49.35 -15.41 11.45
CA TYR A 122 48.01 -15.02 11.03
C TYR A 122 46.97 -15.78 11.86
N THR A 123 45.83 -15.16 12.17
CA THR A 123 44.74 -15.89 12.83
C THR A 123 44.01 -16.76 11.80
N LEU A 124 43.56 -17.96 12.20
CA LEU A 124 42.73 -18.85 11.37
C LEU A 124 41.22 -18.54 11.46
N ARG A 125 40.84 -17.57 12.30
CA ARG A 125 39.53 -16.93 12.18
C ARG A 125 39.55 -16.10 10.91
N ALA A 126 38.42 -16.00 10.23
CA ALA A 126 38.19 -14.93 9.27
C ALA A 126 38.06 -13.61 10.03
N ASP A 127 39.14 -13.19 10.71
CA ASP A 127 39.29 -11.83 11.16
C ASP A 127 39.82 -11.08 9.95
N THR A 128 38.95 -10.30 9.30
CA THR A 128 39.39 -9.20 8.48
C THR A 128 40.42 -8.41 9.28
N LEU A 129 41.63 -8.29 8.73
CA LEU A 129 42.53 -7.22 9.11
C LEU A 129 41.79 -5.93 8.77
N SER A 130 41.08 -5.36 9.75
CA SER A 130 40.68 -3.97 9.67
C SER A 130 41.99 -3.22 9.78
N LEU A 131 42.51 -2.76 8.64
CA LEU A 131 43.08 -1.42 8.66
C LEU A 131 41.93 -0.57 9.19
N GLU A 132 42.00 -0.17 10.46
CA GLU A 132 41.10 0.87 10.96
C GLU A 132 41.04 1.97 9.89
N PRO A 133 39.87 2.58 9.66
CA PRO A 133 39.81 3.75 8.79
C PRO A 133 40.96 4.67 9.19
N HIS A 134 41.82 4.98 8.22
CA HIS A 134 42.83 6.01 8.43
C HIS A 134 42.05 7.30 8.67
N ILE A 135 41.77 7.62 9.93
CA ILE A 135 41.23 8.92 10.32
C ILE A 135 42.41 9.87 10.19
N ASP A 136 42.37 10.76 9.20
CA ASP A 136 43.45 11.70 8.85
C ASP A 136 43.86 12.70 9.96
N ASN A 137 43.40 12.51 11.20
CA ASN A 137 43.75 13.35 12.36
C ASN A 137 44.26 12.57 13.59
N GLY A 138 44.46 11.25 13.54
CA GLY A 138 45.16 10.51 14.60
C GLY A 138 44.46 10.46 15.98
N VAL A 139 43.16 10.72 16.06
CA VAL A 139 42.38 10.59 17.31
C VAL A 139 41.57 9.29 17.27
N ILE A 140 42.00 8.29 18.05
CA ILE A 140 41.18 7.13 18.40
C ILE A 140 40.19 7.61 19.47
N PHE A 141 38.93 7.83 19.08
CA PHE A 141 37.89 8.13 20.05
C PHE A 141 37.55 6.85 20.82
N THR A 142 37.93 6.82 22.10
CA THR A 142 37.42 5.84 23.07
C THR A 142 35.92 6.09 23.31
N GLY A 143 35.19 5.11 23.86
CA GLY A 143 33.75 5.29 24.16
C GLY A 143 33.44 6.59 24.93
N GLY A 144 34.30 6.96 25.88
CA GLY A 144 34.15 8.21 26.63
C GLY A 144 34.35 9.48 25.81
N ALA A 145 35.21 9.43 24.78
CA ALA A 145 35.42 10.57 23.89
C ALA A 145 34.22 10.77 22.96
N TRP A 146 33.57 9.69 22.51
CA TRP A 146 32.30 9.79 21.75
C TRP A 146 31.15 10.32 22.60
N CYS A 147 31.01 9.87 23.86
CA CYS A 147 30.00 10.43 24.76
C CYS A 147 30.14 11.95 24.90
N ALA A 148 31.35 12.44 25.19
CA ALA A 148 31.60 13.87 25.35
C ALA A 148 31.32 14.67 24.06
N ALA A 149 31.68 14.11 22.89
CA ALA A 149 31.37 14.75 21.61
C ALA A 149 29.86 14.86 21.38
N ILE A 150 29.11 13.78 21.65
CA ILE A 150 27.65 13.76 21.50
C ILE A 150 26.99 14.76 22.45
N GLU A 151 27.38 14.81 23.72
CA GLU A 151 26.86 15.79 24.68
C GLU A 151 27.09 17.22 24.20
N SER A 152 28.27 17.50 23.64
CA SER A 152 28.59 18.81 23.04
C SER A 152 27.71 19.13 21.83
N TRP A 153 27.48 18.16 20.93
CA TRP A 153 26.63 18.35 19.76
C TRP A 153 25.18 18.59 20.14
N LEU A 154 24.64 17.82 21.10
CA LEU A 154 23.29 18.01 21.61
C LEU A 154 23.13 19.41 22.23
N ALA A 155 24.10 19.85 23.03
CA ALA A 155 24.07 21.20 23.62
C ALA A 155 24.07 22.32 22.57
N ALA A 156 24.89 22.20 21.52
CA ALA A 156 24.93 23.16 20.43
C ALA A 156 23.64 23.13 19.58
N HIS A 157 23.08 21.95 19.33
CA HIS A 157 21.81 21.82 18.60
C HIS A 157 20.65 22.46 19.37
N TYR A 158 20.61 22.30 20.70
CA TYR A 158 19.66 23.01 21.54
C TYR A 158 19.78 24.53 21.40
N GLN A 159 21.01 25.05 21.39
CA GLN A 159 21.27 26.48 21.17
C GLN A 159 20.78 26.95 19.81
N PHE A 160 21.00 26.17 18.75
CA PHE A 160 20.46 26.46 17.42
C PHE A 160 18.93 26.53 17.45
N LEU A 161 18.26 25.48 17.92
CA LEU A 161 16.79 25.43 17.92
C LEU A 161 16.19 26.58 18.72
N THR A 162 16.71 26.87 19.92
CA THR A 162 16.21 27.97 20.75
C THR A 162 16.51 29.35 20.18
N THR A 163 17.66 29.55 19.52
CA THR A 163 17.99 30.81 18.83
C THR A 163 17.06 31.08 17.65
N TYR A 164 16.68 30.03 16.94
CA TYR A 164 15.84 30.09 15.75
C TYR A 164 14.39 29.68 15.97
N THR A 165 13.95 29.67 17.22
CA THR A 165 12.53 29.70 17.62
C THR A 165 12.10 31.15 17.68
N ARG A 166 11.56 31.68 16.58
CA ARG A 166 11.30 33.12 16.41
C ARG A 166 10.34 33.42 15.27
N ALA A 167 9.78 34.64 15.27
CA ALA A 167 8.90 35.12 14.21
C ALA A 167 9.64 35.45 12.89
N GLN A 168 10.92 35.81 12.97
CA GLN A 168 11.72 36.24 11.82
C GLN A 168 12.27 35.06 11.03
N ILE A 169 12.15 35.11 9.71
CA ILE A 169 12.72 34.13 8.77
C ILE A 169 14.21 34.48 8.53
N PRO A 170 15.14 33.50 8.48
CA PRO A 170 14.90 32.06 8.63
C PRO A 170 14.58 31.67 10.07
N ASN A 171 13.77 30.64 10.25
CA ASN A 171 13.38 30.09 11.54
C ASN A 171 13.24 28.57 11.45
N ALA A 172 13.63 27.88 12.52
CA ALA A 172 13.45 26.43 12.66
C ALA A 172 12.05 26.15 13.24
N LEU A 173 11.68 26.93 14.26
CA LEU A 173 10.34 26.98 14.82
C LEU A 173 9.86 28.44 14.80
N ASN A 174 8.55 28.65 14.66
CA ASN A 174 8.01 29.99 14.79
C ASN A 174 7.86 30.42 16.26
N GLU A 175 7.41 31.65 16.49
CA GLU A 175 7.19 32.23 17.83
C GLU A 175 6.12 31.52 18.67
N THR A 176 5.41 30.56 18.08
CA THR A 176 4.41 29.73 18.76
C THR A 176 4.86 28.29 18.94
N ASP A 177 6.13 27.98 18.63
CA ASP A 177 6.73 26.64 18.69
C ASP A 177 6.22 25.64 17.63
N LEU A 178 5.60 26.11 16.53
CA LEU A 178 5.35 25.25 15.37
C LEU A 178 6.63 25.02 14.57
N VAL A 179 6.88 23.78 14.17
CA VAL A 179 8.10 23.37 13.48
C VAL A 179 7.97 23.59 11.97
N SER A 180 8.89 24.36 11.39
CA SER A 180 8.94 24.55 9.95
C SER A 180 9.63 23.36 9.26
N ALA A 181 9.16 22.97 8.08
CA ALA A 181 9.79 21.87 7.34
C ALA A 181 11.24 22.19 6.94
N GLN A 182 11.52 23.46 6.66
CA GLN A 182 12.82 23.96 6.19
C GLN A 182 13.17 25.28 6.90
N PHE A 183 14.45 25.58 7.06
CA PHE A 183 14.91 26.76 7.79
C PHE A 183 14.60 28.06 7.03
N ARG A 184 14.86 28.04 5.72
CA ARG A 184 14.62 29.18 4.82
C ARG A 184 13.26 29.07 4.14
N MET A 185 12.80 30.18 3.55
CA MET A 185 11.65 30.15 2.64
C MET A 185 12.09 29.55 1.32
N ALA A 186 11.86 28.26 1.15
CA ALA A 186 12.18 27.54 -0.06
C ALA A 186 11.03 26.60 -0.43
N SER A 187 10.78 26.44 -1.72
CA SER A 187 9.84 25.43 -2.20
C SER A 187 10.46 24.05 -1.95
N GLY A 188 9.69 23.11 -1.40
CA GLY A 188 10.14 21.72 -1.25
C GLY A 188 10.55 21.07 -2.58
N THR A 189 11.26 19.94 -2.51
CA THR A 189 11.58 19.12 -3.68
C THR A 189 10.30 18.78 -4.46
N GLY A 190 10.30 19.06 -5.76
CA GLY A 190 9.12 18.85 -6.61
C GLY A 190 7.95 19.82 -6.39
N VAL A 191 8.11 20.85 -5.54
CA VAL A 191 7.15 21.95 -5.38
C VAL A 191 5.79 21.48 -4.81
N TYR A 192 5.79 20.38 -4.07
CA TYR A 192 4.56 19.71 -3.63
C TYR A 192 3.76 20.52 -2.57
N PHE A 193 4.41 21.03 -1.54
CA PHE A 193 3.81 21.88 -0.50
C PHE A 193 4.33 23.33 -0.55
N ALA A 194 3.62 24.25 0.12
CA ALA A 194 3.93 25.68 0.11
C ALA A 194 5.28 25.99 0.83
N PRO A 195 6.02 27.04 0.42
CA PRO A 195 7.37 27.31 0.96
C PRO A 195 7.43 27.59 2.47
N GLY A 196 6.32 28.04 3.07
CA GLY A 196 6.22 28.39 4.48
C GLY A 196 5.81 27.24 5.39
N SER A 197 5.64 26.03 4.86
CA SER A 197 4.94 24.95 5.55
C SER A 197 5.77 24.22 6.60
N GLY A 198 5.05 23.66 7.57
CA GLY A 198 5.46 22.55 8.41
C GLY A 198 4.74 21.28 7.97
N THR A 199 5.25 20.14 8.44
CA THR A 199 4.64 18.83 8.21
C THR A 199 4.58 18.08 9.55
N THR A 200 3.58 17.21 9.71
CA THR A 200 3.53 16.26 10.85
C THR A 200 4.80 15.42 10.98
N GLU A 201 5.42 15.06 9.86
CA GLU A 201 6.73 14.39 9.84
C GLU A 201 7.81 15.22 10.55
N GLY A 202 7.98 16.51 10.20
CA GLY A 202 8.95 17.38 10.85
C GLY A 202 8.62 17.64 12.32
N GLU A 203 7.34 17.93 12.62
CA GLU A 203 6.83 18.21 13.96
C GLU A 203 7.06 17.03 14.91
N PHE A 204 6.59 15.83 14.52
CA PHE A 204 6.61 14.66 15.39
C PHE A 204 8.02 14.08 15.53
N LEU A 205 8.83 14.05 14.47
CA LEU A 205 10.19 13.54 14.56
C LEU A 205 11.07 14.46 15.41
N LEU A 206 10.90 15.78 15.31
CA LEU A 206 11.63 16.72 16.17
C LEU A 206 11.22 16.56 17.63
N LEU A 207 9.90 16.52 17.91
CA LEU A 207 9.38 16.27 19.26
C LEU A 207 9.91 14.95 19.83
N ARG A 208 9.88 13.86 19.05
CA ARG A 208 10.46 12.56 19.44
C ARG A 208 11.93 12.68 19.77
N GLY A 209 12.73 13.35 18.93
CA GLY A 209 14.16 13.56 19.15
C GLY A 209 14.47 14.34 20.42
N MET A 210 13.70 15.39 20.74
CA MET A 210 13.83 16.14 22.00
C MET A 210 13.54 15.25 23.21
N LEU A 211 12.48 14.43 23.13
CA LEU A 211 12.09 13.51 24.20
C LEU A 211 13.13 12.39 24.39
N ASP A 212 13.63 11.78 23.32
CA ASP A 212 14.71 10.79 23.36
C ASP A 212 15.97 11.40 23.99
N THR A 213 16.29 12.66 23.67
CA THR A 213 17.43 13.37 24.26
C THR A 213 17.25 13.58 25.76
N TYR A 214 16.06 13.98 26.20
CA TYR A 214 15.74 14.09 27.62
C TYR A 214 15.88 12.73 28.33
N LEU A 215 15.33 11.66 27.75
CA LEU A 215 15.37 10.33 28.36
C LEU A 215 16.80 9.76 28.48
N SER A 216 17.65 10.03 27.49
CA SER A 216 19.05 9.57 27.49
C SER A 216 19.96 10.41 28.42
N THR A 217 19.79 11.73 28.43
CA THR A 217 20.71 12.66 29.13
C THR A 217 20.23 13.08 30.52
N GLY A 218 18.92 13.08 30.76
CA GLY A 218 18.29 13.65 31.96
C GLY A 218 18.21 15.19 31.97
N ASP A 219 18.60 15.88 30.89
CA ASP A 219 18.61 17.34 30.84
C ASP A 219 17.19 17.92 30.63
N GLY A 220 16.61 18.42 31.72
CA GLY A 220 15.21 18.89 31.77
C GLY A 220 14.86 20.06 30.85
N LYS A 221 15.85 20.76 30.26
CA LYS A 221 15.58 21.80 29.27
C LYS A 221 14.94 21.23 28.00
N TRP A 222 15.31 20.00 27.61
CA TRP A 222 14.73 19.31 26.46
C TRP A 222 13.27 18.95 26.70
N LEU A 223 12.95 18.42 27.89
CA LEU A 223 11.55 18.13 28.24
C LEU A 223 10.70 19.39 28.27
N THR A 224 11.24 20.48 28.81
CA THR A 224 10.52 21.77 28.86
C THR A 224 10.19 22.26 27.46
N PHE A 225 11.16 22.20 26.54
CA PHE A 225 10.94 22.61 25.15
C PHE A 225 9.99 21.68 24.41
N ALA A 226 10.17 20.36 24.55
CA ALA A 226 9.29 19.33 23.98
C ALA A 226 7.82 19.52 24.40
N ARG A 227 7.57 19.91 25.66
CA ARG A 227 6.21 20.20 26.13
C ARG A 227 5.57 21.40 25.44
N SER A 228 6.37 22.42 25.10
CA SER A 228 5.88 23.60 24.37
C SER A 228 5.46 23.23 22.95
N VAL A 229 6.33 22.49 22.24
CA VAL A 229 6.06 21.95 20.91
C VAL A 229 4.82 21.05 20.92
N ALA A 230 4.74 20.11 21.88
CA ALA A 230 3.60 19.21 22.00
C ALA A 230 2.27 19.94 22.27
N ALA A 231 2.27 20.99 23.08
CA ALA A 231 1.08 21.80 23.31
C ALA A 231 0.63 22.49 22.02
N ARG A 232 1.57 23.08 21.27
CA ARG A 232 1.24 23.77 20.02
C ARG A 232 0.74 22.82 18.93
N MET A 233 1.35 21.65 18.84
CA MET A 233 0.93 20.57 17.97
C MET A 233 -0.54 20.18 18.21
N MET A 234 -0.97 20.08 19.48
CA MET A 234 -2.38 19.80 19.82
C MET A 234 -3.32 20.93 19.39
N ASP A 235 -2.92 22.19 19.61
CA ASP A 235 -3.75 23.34 19.23
C ASP A 235 -4.02 23.43 17.72
N VAL A 236 -3.03 23.07 16.90
CA VAL A 236 -3.09 23.33 15.45
C VAL A 236 -3.47 22.08 14.66
N LEU A 237 -2.89 20.92 14.98
CA LEU A 237 -3.09 19.71 14.18
C LEU A 237 -4.32 18.91 14.60
N PHE A 238 -4.86 19.21 15.78
CA PHE A 238 -6.08 18.62 16.33
C PHE A 238 -7.16 19.68 16.62
N ASP A 239 -7.01 20.92 16.12
CA ASP A 239 -7.94 22.03 16.36
C ASP A 239 -8.23 22.28 17.86
N GLY A 240 -7.22 22.07 18.71
CA GLY A 240 -7.32 22.20 20.17
C GLY A 240 -8.12 21.10 20.86
N GLU A 241 -8.52 20.04 20.15
CA GLU A 241 -9.25 18.94 20.73
C GLU A 241 -8.34 17.98 21.53
N ASN A 242 -8.76 17.62 22.74
CA ASN A 242 -8.13 16.54 23.48
C ASN A 242 -8.49 15.18 22.89
N LEU A 243 -7.55 14.22 22.95
CA LEU A 243 -7.81 12.84 22.54
C LEU A 243 -8.40 12.04 23.73
N PRO A 244 -9.55 11.37 23.56
CA PRO A 244 -10.17 10.57 24.62
C PRO A 244 -9.43 9.25 24.81
N ALA A 245 -9.48 8.64 25.99
CA ALA A 245 -8.84 7.33 26.21
C ALA A 245 -9.47 6.17 25.40
N VAL A 246 -10.71 6.34 24.94
CA VAL A 246 -11.51 5.28 24.29
C VAL A 246 -11.97 5.78 22.92
N PHE A 247 -11.77 4.95 21.90
CA PHE A 247 -12.33 5.18 20.57
C PHE A 247 -13.77 4.66 20.56
N ASP A 248 -14.71 5.47 20.08
CA ASP A 248 -16.15 5.14 20.03
C ASP A 248 -16.52 4.21 18.85
N GLY A 249 -15.55 3.92 17.96
CA GLY A 249 -15.75 3.11 16.76
C GLY A 249 -16.29 3.89 15.56
N GLN A 250 -16.52 5.20 15.70
CA GLN A 250 -17.15 6.04 14.66
C GLN A 250 -16.38 7.34 14.39
N THR A 251 -15.96 8.05 15.45
CA THR A 251 -15.38 9.39 15.37
C THR A 251 -13.85 9.36 15.53
N TYR A 252 -13.16 9.49 14.41
CA TYR A 252 -11.71 9.58 14.31
C TYR A 252 -11.23 11.01 14.61
N ARG A 253 -10.15 11.11 15.39
CA ARG A 253 -9.39 12.33 15.67
C ARG A 253 -7.94 12.08 15.30
N LEU A 254 -7.57 12.46 14.08
CA LEU A 254 -6.24 12.25 13.52
C LEU A 254 -5.56 13.60 13.28
N PRO A 255 -4.23 13.66 13.29
CA PRO A 255 -3.54 14.90 12.99
C PRO A 255 -3.66 15.26 11.52
N THR A 256 -3.90 16.54 11.23
CA THR A 256 -3.76 17.05 9.87
C THR A 256 -2.28 17.17 9.50
N TRP A 257 -1.91 16.67 8.31
CA TRP A 257 -0.50 16.47 7.96
C TRP A 257 0.26 17.74 7.54
N LEU A 258 -0.43 18.77 7.04
CA LEU A 258 0.15 20.04 6.56
C LEU A 258 -0.40 21.27 7.27
N PHE A 259 0.48 22.23 7.52
CA PHE A 259 0.15 23.50 8.16
C PHE A 259 1.14 24.60 7.74
N ASP A 260 0.72 25.86 7.80
CA ASP A 260 1.62 26.99 7.58
C ASP A 260 2.32 27.43 8.86
N VAL A 261 3.62 27.74 8.74
CA VAL A 261 4.47 28.11 9.88
C VAL A 261 5.06 29.48 9.74
N LYS A 262 5.37 29.92 8.50
CA LYS A 262 6.19 31.12 8.29
C LYS A 262 5.37 32.38 8.00
N ALA A 263 4.40 32.33 7.08
CA ALA A 263 3.64 33.51 6.65
C ALA A 263 2.41 33.14 5.82
N ASP A 264 1.36 33.97 5.94
CA ASP A 264 0.17 33.93 5.09
C ASP A 264 0.53 33.77 3.60
N PHE A 265 -0.17 32.87 2.91
CA PHE A 265 0.01 32.67 1.48
C PHE A 265 -1.32 32.46 0.75
N THR A 266 -1.36 32.85 -0.53
CA THR A 266 -2.53 32.65 -1.37
C THR A 266 -2.59 31.20 -1.85
N SER A 267 -3.71 30.53 -1.62
CA SER A 267 -3.95 29.17 -2.11
C SER A 267 -4.18 29.14 -3.63
N GLU A 268 -4.19 27.95 -4.20
CA GLU A 268 -4.33 27.70 -5.63
C GLU A 268 -5.79 27.44 -6.05
N VAL A 269 -6.11 27.76 -7.29
CA VAL A 269 -7.31 27.30 -8.01
C VAL A 269 -6.86 26.55 -9.24
N PHE A 270 -7.49 25.41 -9.56
CA PHE A 270 -7.20 24.66 -10.78
C PHE A 270 -8.31 24.81 -11.83
N TYR A 271 -7.91 24.66 -13.09
CA TYR A 271 -8.75 24.74 -14.27
C TYR A 271 -8.45 23.54 -15.17
N LEU A 272 -9.46 22.86 -15.68
CA LEU A 272 -9.29 21.57 -16.36
C LEU A 272 -9.23 21.69 -17.90
N ASP A 273 -9.92 22.68 -18.48
CA ASP A 273 -10.29 22.68 -19.91
C ASP A 273 -9.87 23.96 -20.64
N ARG A 274 -8.74 24.56 -20.27
CA ARG A 274 -8.28 25.79 -20.93
C ARG A 274 -7.81 25.47 -22.34
N GLN A 275 -8.55 25.89 -23.35
CA GLN A 275 -8.13 25.74 -24.73
C GLN A 275 -6.99 26.70 -25.07
N VAL A 276 -5.88 26.16 -25.56
CA VAL A 276 -4.66 26.89 -25.96
C VAL A 276 -4.20 26.39 -27.32
N THR A 277 -3.70 27.28 -28.17
CA THR A 277 -3.15 26.92 -29.49
C THR A 277 -1.64 26.78 -29.41
N PHE A 278 -1.13 25.60 -29.78
CA PHE A 278 0.29 25.31 -29.90
C PHE A 278 0.79 25.58 -31.32
N ALA A 279 2.02 26.03 -31.44
CA ALA A 279 2.77 26.15 -32.69
C ALA A 279 4.14 25.48 -32.50
N ASN A 280 4.42 24.45 -33.30
CA ASN A 280 5.64 23.63 -33.21
C ASN A 280 5.94 23.14 -31.78
N GLY A 281 4.92 22.61 -31.11
CA GLY A 281 4.99 22.09 -29.75
C GLY A 281 5.07 23.15 -28.66
N VAL A 282 4.99 24.45 -28.96
CA VAL A 282 5.08 25.53 -27.97
C VAL A 282 3.78 26.34 -27.91
N ALA A 283 3.33 26.65 -26.70
CA ALA A 283 2.25 27.60 -26.48
C ALA A 283 2.53 28.54 -25.31
N THR A 284 1.98 29.75 -25.40
CA THR A 284 1.97 30.73 -24.31
C THR A 284 0.53 31.16 -24.03
N PHE A 285 0.14 31.21 -22.76
CA PHE A 285 -1.17 31.71 -22.35
C PHE A 285 -1.12 32.38 -20.99
N THR A 286 -2.09 33.27 -20.75
CA THR A 286 -2.24 34.01 -19.49
C THR A 286 -3.32 33.37 -18.62
N ALA A 287 -2.95 33.09 -17.37
CA ALA A 287 -3.82 32.68 -16.26
C ALA A 287 -4.60 33.89 -15.69
N GLN A 288 -5.57 33.63 -14.79
CA GLN A 288 -6.32 34.72 -14.16
C GLN A 288 -5.50 35.41 -13.07
N HIS A 289 -4.74 34.60 -12.33
CA HIS A 289 -3.86 35.03 -11.25
C HIS A 289 -2.41 34.61 -11.52
N ALA A 290 -1.55 34.70 -10.50
CA ALA A 290 -0.15 34.32 -10.65
C ALA A 290 -0.04 32.82 -11.01
N ALA A 291 0.53 32.53 -12.16
CA ALA A 291 0.69 31.21 -12.75
C ALA A 291 1.51 30.30 -11.84
N ARG A 292 1.00 29.09 -11.57
CA ARG A 292 1.65 28.13 -10.67
C ARG A 292 2.21 26.91 -11.38
N ARG A 293 1.33 26.06 -11.95
CA ARG A 293 1.73 24.81 -12.60
C ARG A 293 0.75 24.37 -13.68
N VAL A 294 1.25 23.55 -14.60
CA VAL A 294 0.48 22.83 -15.61
C VAL A 294 0.52 21.35 -15.27
N PHE A 295 -0.63 20.69 -15.29
CA PHE A 295 -0.78 19.28 -14.93
C PHE A 295 -0.75 18.37 -16.16
N SER A 296 -1.48 18.74 -17.20
CA SER A 296 -1.59 17.94 -18.42
C SER A 296 -2.01 18.77 -19.63
N VAL A 297 -1.69 18.25 -20.81
CA VAL A 297 -2.14 18.78 -22.10
C VAL A 297 -2.77 17.63 -22.89
N ARG A 298 -3.96 17.86 -23.45
CA ARG A 298 -4.72 16.81 -24.16
C ARG A 298 -5.46 17.36 -25.38
N ALA A 299 -5.84 16.48 -26.30
CA ALA A 299 -6.60 16.88 -27.48
C ALA A 299 -8.02 17.40 -27.10
N PRO A 300 -8.63 18.28 -27.92
CA PRO A 300 -9.96 18.82 -27.64
C PRO A 300 -11.09 17.79 -27.53
N ASP A 301 -10.91 16.62 -28.13
CA ASP A 301 -11.83 15.48 -28.08
C ASP A 301 -11.52 14.49 -26.93
N ALA A 302 -10.40 14.69 -26.22
CA ALA A 302 -10.01 13.86 -25.09
C ALA A 302 -10.69 14.30 -23.78
N THR A 303 -11.16 13.33 -22.99
CA THR A 303 -11.87 13.58 -21.73
C THR A 303 -11.05 13.20 -20.52
N LEU A 304 -11.34 13.82 -19.38
CA LEU A 304 -10.86 13.36 -18.07
C LEU A 304 -11.83 12.30 -17.56
N GLN A 305 -11.31 11.19 -17.03
CA GLN A 305 -12.11 10.15 -16.43
C GLN A 305 -12.93 10.67 -15.21
N TRP A 306 -12.41 11.66 -14.48
CA TRP A 306 -13.12 12.40 -13.43
C TRP A 306 -12.64 13.88 -13.40
N PRO A 307 -13.41 14.84 -12.84
CA PRO A 307 -13.09 16.27 -12.91
C PRO A 307 -11.98 16.68 -11.94
N ASN A 308 -10.75 16.22 -12.20
CA ASN A 308 -9.58 16.49 -11.37
C ASN A 308 -8.32 16.66 -12.24
N PRO A 309 -7.37 17.55 -11.87
CA PRO A 309 -6.17 17.80 -12.66
C PRO A 309 -5.24 16.58 -12.80
N PHE A 310 -5.31 15.61 -11.88
CA PHE A 310 -4.57 14.35 -11.92
C PHE A 310 -5.38 13.18 -12.53
N SER A 311 -6.57 13.46 -13.06
CA SER A 311 -7.38 12.42 -13.68
C SER A 311 -6.67 11.79 -14.87
N ARG A 312 -6.88 10.47 -15.04
CA ARG A 312 -6.52 9.79 -16.28
C ARG A 312 -7.22 10.46 -17.47
N ILE A 313 -6.49 10.59 -18.58
CA ILE A 313 -7.02 11.08 -19.85
C ILE A 313 -7.49 9.89 -20.70
N THR A 314 -8.73 9.98 -21.18
CA THR A 314 -9.28 9.09 -22.21
C THR A 314 -9.20 9.80 -23.55
N GLY A 315 -8.39 9.28 -24.46
CA GLY A 315 -8.08 9.91 -25.75
C GLY A 315 -6.60 10.32 -25.83
N THR A 316 -6.30 11.29 -26.69
CA THR A 316 -4.92 11.73 -26.94
C THR A 316 -4.42 12.68 -25.85
N GLN A 317 -3.36 12.27 -25.14
CA GLN A 317 -2.57 13.11 -24.25
C GLN A 317 -1.25 13.51 -24.92
N TYR A 318 -0.84 14.76 -24.76
CA TYR A 318 0.46 15.25 -25.24
C TYR A 318 1.44 15.32 -24.06
N ALA A 319 2.60 14.68 -24.21
CA ALA A 319 3.65 14.73 -23.19
C ALA A 319 4.24 16.14 -23.10
N VAL A 320 4.34 16.67 -21.88
CA VAL A 320 4.89 18.00 -21.60
C VAL A 320 6.38 17.85 -21.33
N ALA A 321 7.20 18.44 -22.20
CA ALA A 321 8.66 18.46 -22.03
C ALA A 321 9.09 19.47 -20.94
N SER A 322 8.46 20.65 -20.91
CA SER A 322 8.70 21.64 -19.87
C SER A 322 7.55 22.65 -19.76
N CYS A 323 7.47 23.29 -18.60
CA CYS A 323 6.58 24.41 -18.35
C CYS A 323 7.35 25.49 -17.59
N ALA A 324 7.26 26.74 -18.04
CA ALA A 324 7.86 27.89 -17.39
C ALA A 324 6.79 28.95 -17.09
N THR A 325 6.99 29.69 -16.01
CA THR A 325 6.16 30.85 -15.62
C THR A 325 7.00 32.11 -15.60
N ASP A 326 6.42 33.26 -15.92
CA ASP A 326 7.08 34.57 -15.78
C ASP A 326 7.11 35.09 -14.33
N GLY A 327 6.59 34.32 -13.37
CA GLY A 327 6.40 34.74 -11.97
C GLY A 327 5.23 35.71 -11.77
N ALA A 328 4.54 36.06 -12.86
CA ALA A 328 3.25 36.74 -12.87
C ALA A 328 2.21 35.73 -13.38
N SER A 329 1.41 36.06 -14.39
CA SER A 329 0.28 35.23 -14.84
C SER A 329 0.53 34.45 -16.13
N THR A 330 1.75 34.44 -16.67
CA THR A 330 1.99 33.83 -18.00
C THR A 330 2.63 32.46 -17.89
N PHE A 331 2.03 31.48 -18.56
CA PHE A 331 2.61 30.16 -18.81
C PHE A 331 3.26 30.09 -20.20
N THR A 332 4.40 29.42 -20.28
CA THR A 332 4.97 28.89 -21.52
C THR A 332 5.09 27.38 -21.39
N VAL A 333 4.39 26.65 -22.25
CA VAL A 333 4.34 25.17 -22.25
C VAL A 333 5.01 24.65 -23.51
N MET A 334 5.94 23.71 -23.35
CA MET A 334 6.60 23.00 -24.44
C MET A 334 6.27 21.51 -24.36
N LEU A 335 5.79 20.95 -25.46
CA LEU A 335 5.51 19.53 -25.63
C LEU A 335 6.77 18.79 -26.09
N GLU A 336 6.84 17.48 -25.82
CA GLU A 336 7.88 16.62 -26.38
C GLU A 336 7.74 16.48 -27.90
N ASP A 337 6.51 16.44 -28.42
CA ASP A 337 6.24 16.52 -29.85
C ASP A 337 6.35 17.98 -30.33
N THR A 338 7.54 18.33 -30.78
CA THR A 338 7.84 19.66 -31.34
C THR A 338 7.22 19.91 -32.71
N SER A 339 6.54 18.93 -33.31
CA SER A 339 5.85 19.09 -34.59
C SER A 339 4.37 19.49 -34.44
N PHE A 340 3.79 19.29 -33.25
CA PHE A 340 2.38 19.55 -33.00
C PHE A 340 2.05 21.05 -33.19
N SER A 341 1.06 21.34 -34.03
CA SER A 341 0.49 22.68 -34.18
C SER A 341 -1.03 22.57 -34.25
N GLY A 342 -1.73 23.23 -33.34
CA GLY A 342 -3.18 23.13 -33.23
C GLY A 342 -3.72 23.42 -31.82
N PRO A 343 -5.04 23.40 -31.66
CA PRO A 343 -5.67 23.58 -30.35
C PRO A 343 -5.49 22.34 -29.46
N ALA A 344 -5.26 22.57 -28.18
CA ALA A 344 -5.26 21.55 -27.12
C ALA A 344 -5.91 22.11 -25.85
N LEU A 345 -6.40 21.23 -24.98
CA LEU A 345 -6.88 21.57 -23.66
C LEU A 345 -5.75 21.42 -22.65
N VAL A 346 -5.56 22.43 -21.81
CA VAL A 346 -4.53 22.49 -20.78
C VAL A 346 -5.21 22.50 -19.42
N ALA A 347 -4.82 21.55 -18.55
CA ALA A 347 -5.15 21.59 -17.14
C ALA A 347 -4.03 22.32 -16.38
N TYR A 348 -4.36 23.37 -15.62
CA TYR A 348 -3.38 24.22 -14.93
C TYR A 348 -3.93 24.77 -13.62
N SER A 349 -3.06 25.36 -12.78
CA SER A 349 -3.46 26.13 -11.59
C SER A 349 -2.78 27.50 -11.51
N ASP A 350 -3.43 28.42 -10.81
CA ASP A 350 -2.89 29.73 -10.46
C ASP A 350 -3.20 30.08 -8.99
N LEU A 351 -2.54 31.10 -8.46
CA LEU A 351 -2.68 31.57 -7.06
C LEU A 351 -3.89 32.50 -6.90
N GLY A 352 -5.07 32.04 -7.32
CA GLY A 352 -6.34 32.76 -7.23
C GLY A 352 -7.22 32.40 -6.03
N GLY A 353 -6.79 31.47 -5.18
CA GLY A 353 -7.59 30.95 -4.08
C GLY A 353 -7.64 31.87 -2.86
N PRO A 354 -8.39 31.50 -1.81
CA PRO A 354 -8.39 32.22 -0.54
C PRO A 354 -6.99 32.21 0.11
N VAL A 355 -6.74 33.18 0.98
CA VAL A 355 -5.50 33.22 1.79
C VAL A 355 -5.56 32.15 2.87
N ILE A 356 -4.50 31.36 3.00
CA ILE A 356 -4.24 30.46 4.12
C ILE A 356 -3.44 31.26 5.15
N PRO A 357 -3.99 31.52 6.36
CA PRO A 357 -3.29 32.26 7.39
C PRO A 357 -2.14 31.44 7.99
N LYS A 358 -1.12 32.13 8.48
CA LYS A 358 -0.07 31.53 9.32
C LYS A 358 -0.68 30.77 10.49
N ASN A 359 -0.08 29.63 10.83
CA ASN A 359 -0.54 28.70 11.86
C ASN A 359 -1.88 28.01 11.55
N SER A 360 -2.28 27.94 10.29
CA SER A 360 -3.48 27.21 9.85
C SER A 360 -3.09 25.95 9.09
N THR A 361 -3.92 24.91 9.25
CA THR A 361 -3.82 23.68 8.46
C THR A 361 -4.33 23.89 7.04
N TYR A 362 -3.80 23.14 6.09
CA TYR A 362 -4.22 23.19 4.69
C TYR A 362 -3.94 21.85 3.99
N GLU A 363 -4.37 21.70 2.74
CA GLU A 363 -4.08 20.51 1.93
C GLU A 363 -3.35 20.89 0.63
N ALA A 364 -2.41 20.06 0.19
CA ALA A 364 -1.68 20.23 -1.06
C ALA A 364 -2.35 19.51 -2.26
N TRP A 365 -3.30 18.61 -1.99
CA TRP A 365 -4.08 17.89 -2.98
C TRP A 365 -5.52 18.45 -3.18
N PRO A 366 -6.00 18.60 -4.42
CA PRO A 366 -5.26 18.44 -5.68
C PRO A 366 -4.38 19.66 -6.00
N VAL A 367 -4.49 20.72 -5.20
CA VAL A 367 -3.69 21.94 -5.22
C VAL A 367 -3.59 22.44 -3.78
N TRP A 368 -2.72 23.44 -3.52
CA TRP A 368 -2.74 24.11 -2.23
C TRP A 368 -4.12 24.73 -2.00
N ARG A 369 -4.84 24.29 -0.97
CA ARG A 369 -6.19 24.76 -0.66
C ARG A 369 -6.44 24.75 0.84
N PRO A 370 -7.34 25.60 1.36
CA PRO A 370 -7.84 25.41 2.71
C PRO A 370 -8.56 24.05 2.81
N LEU A 371 -8.56 23.51 4.02
CA LEU A 371 -9.42 22.38 4.37
C LEU A 371 -10.86 22.84 4.51
N GLU A 372 -11.80 21.99 4.11
CA GLU A 372 -13.21 22.19 4.42
C GLU A 372 -13.45 22.10 5.93
N PRO A 373 -14.53 22.69 6.46
CA PRO A 373 -14.87 22.54 7.87
C PRO A 373 -14.91 21.07 8.27
N THR A 374 -14.17 20.70 9.31
CA THR A 374 -14.01 19.31 9.83
C THR A 374 -13.25 18.33 8.92
N GLU A 375 -12.69 18.79 7.80
CA GLU A 375 -11.83 17.96 6.96
C GLU A 375 -10.47 17.76 7.64
N ILE A 376 -10.00 16.51 7.68
CA ILE A 376 -8.66 16.16 8.13
C ILE A 376 -8.01 15.31 7.05
N SER A 377 -6.81 15.67 6.65
CA SER A 377 -5.96 14.80 5.85
C SER A 377 -4.79 14.32 6.69
N CYS A 378 -4.62 13.02 6.82
CA CYS A 378 -3.57 12.44 7.64
C CYS A 378 -2.63 11.59 6.80
N ALA A 379 -1.33 11.91 6.84
CA ALA A 379 -0.27 11.01 6.39
C ALA A 379 -0.18 9.85 7.39
N VAL A 380 -0.42 8.62 6.93
CA VAL A 380 -0.68 7.50 7.85
C VAL A 380 0.56 7.12 8.66
N ASP A 381 1.75 7.29 8.09
CA ASP A 381 3.02 7.04 8.76
C ASP A 381 3.28 7.95 9.96
N SER A 382 2.71 9.15 9.96
CA SER A 382 2.77 10.07 11.09
C SER A 382 2.15 9.49 12.37
N LEU A 383 1.21 8.55 12.26
CA LEU A 383 0.55 7.92 13.42
C LEU A 383 1.54 7.10 14.26
N TRP A 384 2.57 6.53 13.64
CA TRP A 384 3.60 5.76 14.36
C TRP A 384 4.44 6.68 15.24
N TRP A 385 4.84 7.83 14.69
CA TRP A 385 5.66 8.81 15.38
C TRP A 385 4.86 9.54 16.45
N LEU A 386 3.59 9.83 16.18
CA LEU A 386 2.68 10.40 17.16
C LEU A 386 2.50 9.48 18.37
N TYR A 387 2.31 8.18 18.14
CA TYR A 387 2.24 7.20 19.22
C TYR A 387 3.53 7.20 20.06
N ASP A 388 4.70 7.22 19.41
CA ASP A 388 6.00 7.33 20.08
C ASP A 388 6.13 8.59 20.94
N CYS A 389 5.67 9.73 20.43
CA CYS A 389 5.69 11.01 21.13
C CYS A 389 4.82 10.98 22.39
N PHE A 390 3.56 10.52 22.27
CA PHE A 390 2.66 10.41 23.43
C PHE A 390 3.15 9.41 24.47
N ASP A 391 3.72 8.28 24.04
CA ASP A 391 4.25 7.26 24.95
C ASP A 391 5.44 7.84 25.76
N ARG A 392 6.32 8.59 25.10
CA ARG A 392 7.45 9.26 25.75
C ARG A 392 7.02 10.41 26.65
N LEU A 393 6.07 11.23 26.23
CA LEU A 393 5.50 12.30 27.05
C LEU A 393 4.87 11.71 28.31
N SER A 394 4.05 10.66 28.17
CA SER A 394 3.44 9.96 29.29
C SER A 394 4.49 9.45 30.30
N ARG A 395 5.56 8.79 29.81
CA ARG A 395 6.66 8.31 30.66
C ARG A 395 7.46 9.43 31.32
N SER A 396 7.61 10.56 30.64
CA SER A 396 8.44 11.68 31.09
C SER A 396 7.71 12.63 32.05
N THR A 397 6.38 12.78 31.92
CA THR A 397 5.60 13.74 32.70
C THR A 397 4.66 13.09 33.72
N GLY A 398 4.22 11.85 33.47
CA GLY A 398 3.20 11.17 34.28
C GLY A 398 1.79 11.75 34.13
N GLU A 399 1.55 12.63 33.14
CA GLU A 399 0.23 13.24 32.92
C GLU A 399 -0.71 12.27 32.21
N SER A 400 -1.92 12.11 32.74
CA SER A 400 -2.89 11.12 32.25
C SER A 400 -3.36 11.40 30.83
N GLY A 401 -3.40 12.68 30.40
CA GLY A 401 -3.81 13.05 29.05
C GLY A 401 -2.96 12.39 27.95
N TRP A 402 -1.64 12.23 28.18
CA TRP A 402 -0.77 11.56 27.20
C TRP A 402 -0.96 10.04 27.21
N SER A 403 -1.18 9.42 28.38
CA SER A 403 -1.50 8.00 28.42
C SER A 403 -2.86 7.68 27.79
N ASP A 404 -3.84 8.59 27.94
CA ASP A 404 -5.15 8.49 27.31
C ASP A 404 -5.02 8.61 25.79
N ALA A 405 -4.22 9.56 25.29
CA ALA A 405 -3.91 9.70 23.88
C ALA A 405 -3.19 8.47 23.29
N CYS A 406 -2.29 7.82 24.03
CA CYS A 406 -1.72 6.53 23.63
C CYS A 406 -2.79 5.44 23.54
N ALA A 407 -3.66 5.33 24.55
CA ALA A 407 -4.73 4.33 24.58
C ALA A 407 -5.70 4.51 23.41
N TYR A 408 -6.00 5.77 23.04
CA TYR A 408 -6.75 6.13 21.85
C TYR A 408 -6.10 5.59 20.57
N LEU A 409 -4.83 5.93 20.35
CA LEU A 409 -4.12 5.56 19.12
C LEU A 409 -3.98 4.03 18.99
N ARG A 410 -3.84 3.28 20.08
CA ARG A 410 -3.84 1.80 20.01
C ARG A 410 -5.12 1.22 19.43
N GLN A 411 -6.26 1.89 19.61
CA GLN A 411 -7.55 1.48 19.07
C GLN A 411 -7.78 2.03 17.66
N VAL A 412 -7.33 3.27 17.42
CA VAL A 412 -7.56 3.95 16.14
C VAL A 412 -6.65 3.44 15.04
N ILE A 413 -5.37 3.17 15.31
CA ILE A 413 -4.41 2.72 14.28
C ILE A 413 -4.92 1.48 13.51
N PRO A 414 -5.34 0.37 14.16
CA PRO A 414 -5.84 -0.80 13.44
C PRO A 414 -7.11 -0.54 12.62
N SER A 415 -7.89 0.47 13.01
CA SER A 415 -9.11 0.87 12.31
C SER A 415 -8.80 1.81 11.13
N ALA A 416 -7.89 2.76 11.33
CA ALA A 416 -7.51 3.77 10.33
C ALA A 416 -6.74 3.18 9.15
N VAL A 417 -6.01 2.07 9.35
CA VAL A 417 -5.27 1.39 8.27
C VAL A 417 -5.99 0.18 7.68
N ARG A 418 -7.20 -0.09 8.14
CA ARG A 418 -8.07 -1.11 7.55
C ARG A 418 -8.56 -0.61 6.19
N VAL A 419 -7.70 -0.75 5.19
CA VAL A 419 -8.03 -0.43 3.81
C VAL A 419 -8.99 -1.50 3.31
N ASP A 420 -10.26 -1.14 3.31
CA ASP A 420 -11.30 -1.93 2.71
C ASP A 420 -11.48 -1.50 1.24
N ASP A 421 -11.68 -2.47 0.36
CA ASP A 421 -12.18 -2.23 -1.00
C ASP A 421 -13.69 -2.14 -0.91
N PHE A 422 -14.23 -1.13 -0.24
CA PHE A 422 -15.66 -0.88 -0.32
C PHE A 422 -15.98 -0.29 -1.70
N ASP A 423 -15.89 -1.10 -2.75
CA ASP A 423 -16.55 -0.84 -4.05
C ASP A 423 -18.05 -1.12 -3.90
N ASP A 424 -18.65 -0.58 -2.83
CA ASP A 424 -20.08 -0.62 -2.61
C ASP A 424 -20.68 0.36 -3.61
N TRP A 425 -21.51 -0.16 -4.50
CA TRP A 425 -22.17 0.63 -5.52
C TRP A 425 -23.15 1.63 -4.88
N PHE A 426 -23.71 1.25 -3.71
CA PHE A 426 -24.44 2.09 -2.75
C PHE A 426 -23.99 1.73 -1.33
N ASP A 427 -23.84 2.72 -0.45
CA ASP A 427 -23.54 2.53 0.96
C ASP A 427 -24.34 3.50 1.85
N ALA A 428 -24.51 3.13 3.12
CA ALA A 428 -25.22 3.90 4.11
C ALA A 428 -24.27 4.92 4.76
N SER A 429 -24.60 6.21 4.65
CA SER A 429 -23.77 7.30 5.18
C SER A 429 -24.61 8.26 6.01
N THR A 430 -24.23 8.45 7.28
CA THR A 430 -24.80 9.48 8.16
C THR A 430 -23.97 10.78 8.14
N GLY A 431 -22.91 10.84 7.34
CA GLY A 431 -21.98 11.98 7.27
C GLY A 431 -22.43 13.12 6.36
N THR A 432 -23.48 12.92 5.56
CA THR A 432 -24.01 13.89 4.59
C THR A 432 -25.50 13.66 4.40
N ASP A 433 -26.27 14.71 4.11
CA ASP A 433 -27.70 14.59 3.75
C ASP A 433 -27.92 14.47 2.23
N ASP A 434 -26.84 14.52 1.44
CA ASP A 434 -26.88 14.38 0.00
C ASP A 434 -27.09 12.90 -0.39
N PRO A 435 -28.20 12.53 -1.08
CA PRO A 435 -28.37 11.20 -1.64
C PRO A 435 -27.44 10.89 -2.83
N PHE A 436 -26.60 11.83 -3.27
CA PHE A 436 -25.67 11.69 -4.40
C PHE A 436 -24.18 11.85 -4.02
N ASP A 437 -23.86 11.65 -2.75
CA ASP A 437 -22.49 11.74 -2.21
C ASP A 437 -21.49 10.75 -2.84
N LEU A 438 -21.98 9.63 -3.40
CA LEU A 438 -21.17 8.66 -4.15
C LEU A 438 -21.04 9.08 -5.62
N ALA A 439 -19.81 9.04 -6.13
CA ALA A 439 -19.50 9.37 -7.51
C ALA A 439 -20.29 8.47 -8.49
N GLY A 440 -20.87 9.09 -9.53
CA GLY A 440 -21.64 8.39 -10.56
C GLY A 440 -23.09 8.11 -10.19
N THR A 441 -23.54 8.44 -8.99
CA THR A 441 -24.96 8.28 -8.61
C THR A 441 -25.89 9.22 -9.38
N TYR A 442 -27.10 8.76 -9.66
CA TYR A 442 -28.13 9.53 -10.36
C TYR A 442 -29.55 9.11 -9.96
N TRP A 443 -30.49 10.00 -10.28
CA TRP A 443 -31.92 9.77 -10.13
C TRP A 443 -32.63 9.97 -11.47
N GLN A 444 -33.50 9.03 -11.82
CA GLN A 444 -34.34 9.12 -13.01
C GLN A 444 -35.75 8.62 -12.68
N THR A 445 -36.76 9.38 -13.09
CA THR A 445 -38.15 9.00 -12.85
C THR A 445 -39.06 9.49 -13.98
N SER A 446 -40.07 8.70 -14.31
CA SER A 446 -41.28 9.15 -15.02
C SER A 446 -42.50 9.17 -14.12
N ARG A 447 -42.33 8.81 -12.84
CA ARG A 447 -43.36 8.83 -11.80
C ARG A 447 -43.45 10.24 -11.19
N ASP A 448 -44.55 10.92 -11.47
CA ASP A 448 -44.86 12.22 -10.88
C ASP A 448 -44.86 12.16 -9.35
N GLY A 449 -44.08 13.05 -8.72
CA GLY A 449 -43.97 13.16 -7.26
C GLY A 449 -43.06 12.12 -6.58
N ALA A 450 -42.40 11.24 -7.33
CA ALA A 450 -41.35 10.38 -6.76
C ALA A 450 -40.10 11.20 -6.42
N SER A 451 -39.44 10.87 -5.31
CA SER A 451 -38.29 11.61 -4.79
C SER A 451 -37.25 10.68 -4.15
N VAL A 452 -36.03 11.18 -4.01
CA VAL A 452 -34.93 10.51 -3.29
C VAL A 452 -34.35 11.44 -2.22
N SER A 453 -33.95 10.89 -1.07
CA SER A 453 -33.33 11.63 0.04
C SER A 453 -32.44 10.73 0.89
N ARG A 454 -31.44 11.28 1.58
CA ARG A 454 -30.64 10.55 2.58
C ARG A 454 -31.32 10.55 3.94
N ASN A 455 -31.33 9.41 4.62
CA ASN A 455 -31.80 9.28 5.99
C ASN A 455 -30.64 9.48 6.99
N MET A 456 -30.55 10.66 7.61
CA MET A 456 -29.44 10.99 8.52
C MET A 456 -29.33 10.13 9.80
N THR A 457 -30.35 9.35 10.13
CA THR A 457 -30.31 8.45 11.30
C THR A 457 -29.76 7.07 10.94
N THR A 458 -30.06 6.59 9.74
CA THR A 458 -29.71 5.21 9.33
C THR A 458 -28.67 5.16 8.22
N GLY A 459 -28.41 6.28 7.56
CA GLY A 459 -27.51 6.43 6.41
C GLY A 459 -28.09 5.97 5.07
N ALA A 460 -29.25 5.31 5.06
CA ALA A 460 -29.86 4.77 3.85
C ALA A 460 -30.32 5.86 2.87
N VAL A 461 -30.38 5.51 1.58
CA VAL A 461 -31.06 6.30 0.56
C VAL A 461 -32.53 5.89 0.51
N ASP A 462 -33.41 6.82 0.85
CA ASP A 462 -34.87 6.64 0.82
C ASP A 462 -35.43 7.06 -0.53
N ILE A 463 -36.00 6.11 -1.26
CA ILE A 463 -36.74 6.30 -2.52
C ILE A 463 -38.24 6.31 -2.20
N ARG A 464 -38.85 7.48 -2.30
CA ARG A 464 -40.27 7.69 -2.01
C ARG A 464 -41.09 7.62 -3.30
N ILE A 465 -42.03 6.68 -3.35
CA ILE A 465 -42.84 6.39 -4.54
C ILE A 465 -44.31 6.65 -4.22
N PRO A 466 -44.96 7.61 -4.90
CA PRO A 466 -46.39 7.84 -4.76
C PRO A 466 -47.22 6.88 -5.64
N THR A 467 -48.51 6.77 -5.31
CA THR A 467 -49.49 6.04 -6.13
C THR A 467 -49.53 6.64 -7.55
N GLY A 468 -49.43 5.81 -8.59
CA GLY A 468 -49.46 6.31 -9.97
C GLY A 468 -48.98 5.30 -11.02
N SER A 469 -48.62 5.79 -12.20
CA SER A 469 -48.00 5.02 -13.29
C SER A 469 -46.64 5.63 -13.67
N GLY A 470 -45.75 4.87 -14.29
CA GLY A 470 -44.37 5.28 -14.59
C GLY A 470 -43.35 4.53 -13.73
N PHE A 471 -42.10 4.97 -13.75
CA PHE A 471 -41.02 4.31 -13.00
C PHE A 471 -40.23 5.30 -12.15
N ALA A 472 -39.54 4.78 -11.15
CA ALA A 472 -38.53 5.46 -10.35
C ALA A 472 -37.25 4.62 -10.34
N GLN A 473 -36.10 5.26 -10.54
CA GLN A 473 -34.81 4.61 -10.63
C GLN A 473 -33.74 5.45 -9.92
N TYR A 474 -33.03 4.82 -8.98
CA TYR A 474 -31.81 5.36 -8.37
C TYR A 474 -30.65 4.45 -8.73
N GLY A 475 -29.58 5.01 -9.32
CA GLY A 475 -28.51 4.23 -9.93
C GLY A 475 -27.13 4.81 -9.70
N ASN A 476 -26.10 4.03 -10.06
CA ASN A 476 -24.70 4.43 -10.11
C ASN A 476 -24.12 4.02 -11.48
N GLY A 477 -23.68 5.01 -12.27
CA GLY A 477 -23.15 4.85 -13.63
C GLY A 477 -21.63 5.00 -13.76
N ALA A 478 -20.88 4.90 -12.66
CA ALA A 478 -19.42 4.99 -12.65
C ALA A 478 -18.76 3.68 -12.21
N LEU A 479 -19.31 2.54 -12.64
CA LEU A 479 -18.84 1.21 -12.24
C LEU A 479 -17.82 0.65 -13.24
N ALA A 480 -16.95 -0.25 -12.75
CA ALA A 480 -15.89 -0.87 -13.56
C ALA A 480 -15.70 -2.38 -13.28
N ASP A 481 -16.70 -3.03 -12.67
CA ASP A 481 -16.63 -4.45 -12.32
C ASP A 481 -16.87 -5.35 -13.54
N THR A 482 -16.49 -6.62 -13.43
CA THR A 482 -16.71 -7.63 -14.47
C THR A 482 -17.16 -8.94 -13.83
N TRP A 483 -18.22 -9.54 -14.35
CA TRP A 483 -18.78 -10.77 -13.82
C TRP A 483 -17.83 -11.98 -13.99
N SER A 484 -17.63 -12.73 -12.91
CA SER A 484 -17.09 -14.09 -12.91
C SER A 484 -18.09 -15.10 -12.33
N THR A 485 -17.79 -16.40 -12.46
CA THR A 485 -18.65 -17.48 -11.94
C THR A 485 -18.82 -17.46 -10.42
N ASN A 486 -17.89 -16.86 -9.68
CA ASN A 486 -17.92 -16.80 -8.22
C ASN A 486 -18.53 -15.50 -7.68
N ASN A 487 -18.84 -14.54 -8.57
CA ASN A 487 -19.37 -13.27 -8.12
C ASN A 487 -20.85 -13.34 -7.77
N TYR A 488 -21.27 -12.46 -6.87
CA TYR A 488 -22.67 -12.19 -6.54
C TYR A 488 -22.80 -10.76 -6.03
N LEU A 489 -24.02 -10.23 -6.09
CA LEU A 489 -24.39 -8.97 -5.46
C LEU A 489 -25.07 -9.26 -4.13
N GLU A 490 -24.69 -8.51 -3.10
CA GLU A 490 -25.40 -8.44 -1.84
C GLU A 490 -26.10 -7.08 -1.76
N LEU A 491 -27.43 -7.11 -1.70
CA LEU A 491 -28.29 -5.94 -1.57
C LEU A 491 -28.90 -5.92 -0.18
N GLU A 492 -28.67 -4.85 0.56
CA GLU A 492 -29.34 -4.56 1.82
C GLU A 492 -30.39 -3.47 1.59
N ILE A 493 -31.66 -3.85 1.68
CA ILE A 493 -32.78 -3.03 1.24
C ILE A 493 -34.02 -3.28 2.11
N ALA A 494 -34.83 -2.25 2.31
CA ALA A 494 -36.14 -2.35 2.94
C ALA A 494 -37.22 -1.79 2.03
N SER A 495 -38.44 -2.30 2.17
CA SER A 495 -39.64 -1.67 1.61
C SER A 495 -40.77 -1.66 2.63
N THR A 496 -41.59 -0.61 2.56
CA THR A 496 -42.85 -0.48 3.32
C THR A 496 -44.04 -1.19 2.67
N LEU A 497 -43.82 -1.79 1.49
CA LEU A 497 -44.83 -2.57 0.77
C LEU A 497 -44.23 -3.91 0.35
N ALA A 498 -44.99 -4.98 0.60
CA ALA A 498 -44.61 -6.31 0.14
C ALA A 498 -44.67 -6.37 -1.39
N GLY A 499 -43.61 -6.86 -2.03
CA GLY A 499 -43.54 -6.91 -3.48
C GLY A 499 -42.12 -7.08 -4.01
N ILE A 500 -41.96 -6.86 -5.31
CA ILE A 500 -40.67 -6.99 -5.99
C ILE A 500 -40.05 -5.61 -6.27
N VAL A 501 -38.74 -5.54 -6.10
CA VAL A 501 -37.90 -4.43 -6.56
C VAL A 501 -36.92 -5.00 -7.58
N ARG A 502 -36.70 -4.29 -8.68
CA ARG A 502 -35.82 -4.75 -9.76
C ARG A 502 -34.44 -4.12 -9.60
N ILE A 503 -33.40 -4.93 -9.80
CA ILE A 503 -32.01 -4.48 -9.85
C ILE A 503 -31.54 -4.60 -11.30
N ASP A 504 -31.28 -3.46 -11.93
CA ASP A 504 -30.83 -3.37 -13.31
C ASP A 504 -29.31 -3.21 -13.34
N ILE A 505 -28.64 -3.91 -14.25
CA ILE A 505 -27.21 -3.72 -14.57
C ILE A 505 -27.04 -3.52 -16.07
N ASP A 506 -26.17 -2.59 -16.45
CA ASP A 506 -25.86 -2.30 -17.85
C ASP A 506 -24.35 -2.48 -18.14
N PRO A 507 -23.97 -3.09 -19.28
CA PRO A 507 -22.58 -3.23 -19.68
C PRO A 507 -21.89 -1.92 -20.07
N THR A 508 -22.67 -0.87 -20.35
CA THR A 508 -22.20 0.46 -20.73
C THR A 508 -22.93 1.52 -19.93
N THR A 509 -22.34 2.72 -19.83
CA THR A 509 -22.96 3.87 -19.15
C THR A 509 -24.17 4.43 -19.89
N SER A 510 -24.26 4.18 -21.21
CA SER A 510 -25.45 4.48 -22.01
C SER A 510 -26.51 3.39 -21.85
N TYR A 511 -27.76 3.80 -21.61
CA TYR A 511 -28.90 2.89 -21.57
C TYR A 511 -29.18 2.26 -22.94
N ASP A 512 -29.20 0.93 -23.00
CA ASP A 512 -29.75 0.15 -24.10
C ASP A 512 -30.59 -1.02 -23.56
N ALA A 513 -31.88 -0.96 -23.83
CA ALA A 513 -32.84 -1.99 -23.42
C ALA A 513 -32.49 -3.40 -23.94
N ASN A 514 -31.71 -3.51 -25.02
CA ASN A 514 -31.29 -4.77 -25.61
C ASN A 514 -30.04 -5.38 -24.97
N THR A 515 -29.40 -4.67 -24.03
CA THR A 515 -28.22 -5.15 -23.31
C THR A 515 -28.35 -5.06 -21.79
N ARG A 516 -29.41 -4.42 -21.28
CA ARG A 516 -29.74 -4.36 -19.85
C ARG A 516 -30.13 -5.72 -19.29
N TYR A 517 -29.44 -6.14 -18.23
CA TYR A 517 -29.85 -7.31 -17.47
C TYR A 517 -30.54 -6.89 -16.17
N SER A 518 -31.59 -7.62 -15.80
CA SER A 518 -32.35 -7.33 -14.59
C SER A 518 -32.42 -8.56 -13.70
N ALA A 519 -32.37 -8.35 -12.39
CA ALA A 519 -32.70 -9.33 -11.35
C ALA A 519 -33.81 -8.77 -10.45
N VAL A 520 -34.51 -9.62 -9.71
CA VAL A 520 -35.59 -9.21 -8.79
C VAL A 520 -35.26 -9.55 -7.35
N ALA A 521 -35.62 -8.63 -6.45
CA ALA A 521 -35.55 -8.80 -5.01
C ALA A 521 -36.97 -8.76 -4.44
N ALA A 522 -37.42 -9.85 -3.82
CA ALA A 522 -38.72 -9.92 -3.15
C ALA A 522 -38.60 -9.41 -1.71
N LEU A 523 -39.44 -8.45 -1.33
CA LEU A 523 -39.44 -7.78 -0.04
C LEU A 523 -40.77 -8.01 0.68
N ASP A 524 -40.74 -8.06 2.02
CA ASP A 524 -41.88 -8.44 2.86
C ASP A 524 -42.78 -7.26 3.26
N GLY A 525 -42.37 -6.03 2.96
CA GLY A 525 -43.10 -4.82 3.29
C GLY A 525 -43.03 -4.38 4.76
N SER A 526 -42.17 -5.00 5.57
CA SER A 526 -42.04 -4.69 7.00
C SER A 526 -41.41 -3.32 7.28
N GLY A 527 -40.73 -2.73 6.30
CA GLY A 527 -39.88 -1.54 6.49
C GLY A 527 -38.56 -1.84 7.22
N VAL A 528 -38.25 -3.11 7.49
CA VAL A 528 -37.00 -3.54 8.12
C VAL A 528 -35.99 -3.97 7.05
N PRO A 529 -34.69 -3.65 7.19
CA PRO A 529 -33.66 -4.07 6.24
C PRO A 529 -33.64 -5.59 6.04
N GLN A 530 -33.57 -6.01 4.77
CA GLN A 530 -33.38 -7.38 4.33
C GLN A 530 -32.11 -7.49 3.50
N THR A 531 -31.39 -8.60 3.67
CA THR A 531 -30.23 -8.93 2.83
C THR A 531 -30.66 -9.90 1.72
N VAL A 532 -30.49 -9.48 0.47
CA VAL A 532 -30.79 -10.25 -0.73
C VAL A 532 -29.50 -10.54 -1.49
N THR A 533 -29.26 -11.81 -1.82
CA THR A 533 -28.12 -12.23 -2.64
C THR A 533 -28.56 -12.49 -4.07
N LEU A 534 -27.95 -11.80 -5.05
CA LEU A 534 -28.23 -11.94 -6.47
C LEU A 534 -27.00 -12.45 -7.23
N ARG A 535 -27.11 -13.60 -7.89
CA ARG A 535 -26.04 -14.24 -8.66
C ARG A 535 -26.19 -13.92 -10.14
N LEU A 536 -25.15 -14.20 -10.92
CA LEU A 536 -25.15 -14.06 -12.38
C LEU A 536 -26.38 -14.72 -13.05
N SER A 537 -26.82 -15.88 -12.54
CA SER A 537 -27.99 -16.61 -13.05
C SER A 537 -29.33 -15.91 -12.83
N ASP A 538 -29.39 -14.98 -11.88
CA ASP A 538 -30.61 -14.27 -11.50
C ASP A 538 -30.86 -13.05 -12.40
N PHE A 539 -29.82 -12.61 -13.10
CA PHE A 539 -29.86 -11.54 -14.09
C PHE A 539 -30.28 -12.08 -15.45
N LEU A 540 -31.30 -11.46 -16.05
CA LEU A 540 -31.85 -11.87 -17.34
C LEU A 540 -32.03 -10.68 -18.29
N LEU A 541 -31.78 -10.93 -19.58
CA LEU A 541 -32.04 -9.98 -20.65
C LEU A 541 -33.54 -9.95 -21.01
N SER A 542 -34.19 -8.80 -20.86
CA SER A 542 -35.64 -8.66 -21.12
C SER A 542 -36.01 -8.69 -22.61
N ALA A 543 -35.06 -8.47 -23.51
CA ALA A 543 -35.26 -8.44 -24.96
C ALA A 543 -35.67 -9.82 -25.55
N GLY A 544 -35.21 -10.92 -24.93
CA GLY A 544 -35.56 -12.28 -25.35
C GLY A 544 -36.92 -12.78 -24.83
N LEU A 545 -37.56 -12.01 -23.93
CA LEU A 545 -38.80 -12.36 -23.26
C LEU A 545 -40.01 -11.68 -23.92
N VAL A 546 -41.08 -12.44 -24.09
CA VAL A 546 -42.35 -11.94 -24.65
C VAL A 546 -43.46 -11.91 -23.60
N TRP A 547 -43.34 -12.75 -22.57
CA TRP A 547 -44.15 -12.71 -21.36
C TRP A 547 -43.35 -13.30 -20.19
N ASP A 548 -43.27 -12.59 -19.08
CA ASP A 548 -42.70 -13.02 -17.81
C ASP A 548 -43.23 -12.06 -16.73
N MET A 549 -43.69 -12.64 -15.61
CA MET A 549 -44.33 -11.91 -14.52
C MET A 549 -43.41 -10.87 -13.85
N SER A 550 -42.10 -11.14 -13.84
CA SER A 550 -41.09 -10.30 -13.16
C SER A 550 -40.41 -9.32 -14.11
N TYR A 551 -40.28 -9.66 -15.39
CA TYR A 551 -39.40 -8.93 -16.32
C TYR A 551 -40.09 -8.31 -17.54
N LYS A 552 -41.37 -8.62 -17.81
CA LYS A 552 -42.03 -8.17 -19.06
C LYS A 552 -43.49 -7.76 -18.93
N SER A 553 -44.37 -8.70 -18.62
CA SER A 553 -45.82 -8.48 -18.55
C SER A 553 -46.38 -9.34 -17.42
N SER A 554 -47.01 -8.69 -16.45
CA SER A 554 -47.70 -9.35 -15.34
C SER A 554 -49.18 -9.65 -15.67
N THR A 555 -49.62 -9.38 -16.90
CA THR A 555 -51.03 -9.51 -17.29
C THR A 555 -51.29 -10.93 -17.77
N TYR A 556 -52.31 -11.56 -17.21
CA TYR A 556 -52.84 -12.85 -17.64
C TYR A 556 -54.34 -12.91 -17.42
N GLY A 557 -55.00 -13.78 -18.17
CA GLY A 557 -56.43 -14.06 -18.07
C GLY A 557 -56.69 -15.54 -17.92
N VAL A 558 -57.91 -15.87 -17.51
CA VAL A 558 -58.42 -17.25 -17.55
C VAL A 558 -59.73 -17.26 -18.31
N ASN A 559 -59.95 -18.31 -19.11
CA ASN A 559 -61.15 -18.43 -19.94
C ASN A 559 -61.73 -19.84 -19.81
N LYS A 560 -63.05 -19.96 -19.74
CA LYS A 560 -63.74 -21.24 -19.49
C LYS A 560 -65.19 -21.26 -19.93
N ASP A 561 -65.72 -22.44 -20.21
CA ASP A 561 -67.16 -22.64 -20.34
C ASP A 561 -67.86 -22.62 -18.97
N SER A 562 -69.19 -22.67 -19.00
CA SER A 562 -70.04 -22.60 -17.80
C SER A 562 -69.94 -23.82 -16.88
N ALA A 563 -69.52 -24.98 -17.39
CA ALA A 563 -69.39 -26.24 -16.65
C ALA A 563 -67.94 -26.58 -16.24
N SER A 564 -66.95 -25.76 -16.65
CA SER A 564 -65.55 -25.90 -16.24
C SER A 564 -65.13 -24.87 -15.18
N THR A 565 -64.05 -25.14 -14.46
CA THR A 565 -63.42 -24.20 -13.51
C THR A 565 -61.94 -24.02 -13.83
N VAL A 566 -61.45 -22.79 -13.76
CA VAL A 566 -60.03 -22.45 -13.77
C VAL A 566 -59.81 -21.25 -12.85
N SER A 567 -58.77 -21.32 -12.03
CA SER A 567 -58.30 -20.22 -11.20
C SER A 567 -56.81 -20.09 -11.40
N ALA A 568 -56.32 -18.88 -11.66
CA ALA A 568 -54.91 -18.59 -11.78
C ALA A 568 -54.49 -17.58 -10.72
N THR A 569 -53.30 -17.76 -10.15
CA THR A 569 -52.75 -16.90 -9.12
C THR A 569 -51.27 -16.70 -9.39
N ALA A 570 -50.83 -15.44 -9.39
CA ALA A 570 -49.43 -15.09 -9.44
C ALA A 570 -48.74 -15.53 -8.15
N ALA A 571 -47.51 -16.03 -8.26
CA ALA A 571 -46.67 -16.24 -7.10
C ALA A 571 -46.43 -14.89 -6.39
N ALA A 572 -46.34 -14.91 -5.05
CA ALA A 572 -46.12 -13.70 -4.26
C ALA A 572 -44.78 -13.00 -4.59
N ASP A 573 -43.79 -13.78 -5.02
CA ASP A 573 -42.48 -13.31 -5.50
C ASP A 573 -42.49 -12.89 -6.99
N GLY A 574 -43.63 -12.96 -7.67
CA GLY A 574 -43.76 -12.61 -9.08
C GLY A 574 -43.05 -13.57 -10.04
N SER A 575 -42.65 -14.78 -9.61
CA SER A 575 -41.82 -15.68 -10.44
C SER A 575 -42.59 -16.55 -11.43
N TYR A 576 -43.90 -16.75 -11.23
CA TYR A 576 -44.76 -17.56 -12.11
C TYR A 576 -46.25 -17.27 -11.92
N VAL A 577 -47.08 -17.81 -12.82
CA VAL A 577 -48.54 -17.94 -12.63
C VAL A 577 -48.89 -19.41 -12.48
N ALA A 578 -49.54 -19.76 -11.38
CA ALA A 578 -50.06 -21.10 -11.15
C ALA A 578 -51.56 -21.14 -11.39
N ALA A 579 -52.00 -22.08 -12.22
CA ALA A 579 -53.40 -22.34 -12.54
C ALA A 579 -53.81 -23.72 -12.01
N ALA A 580 -54.99 -23.79 -11.41
CA ALA A 580 -55.70 -25.03 -11.08
C ALA A 580 -56.99 -25.10 -11.89
N TYR A 581 -57.31 -26.26 -12.46
CA TYR A 581 -58.46 -26.41 -13.34
C TYR A 581 -59.21 -27.74 -13.16
N SER A 582 -60.49 -27.71 -13.54
CA SER A 582 -61.36 -28.88 -13.74
C SER A 582 -62.18 -28.63 -15.00
N LYS A 583 -62.11 -29.53 -15.98
CA LYS A 583 -62.69 -29.39 -17.31
C LYS A 583 -63.83 -30.37 -17.52
N SER A 584 -64.95 -29.89 -18.04
CA SER A 584 -66.09 -30.73 -18.44
C SER A 584 -65.78 -31.52 -19.72
N ALA A 585 -66.47 -32.64 -19.97
CA ALA A 585 -66.13 -33.59 -21.03
C ALA A 585 -66.02 -32.95 -22.44
N ASP A 586 -66.90 -31.99 -22.75
CA ASP A 586 -66.96 -31.27 -24.03
C ASP A 586 -66.62 -29.77 -23.89
N GLY A 587 -66.09 -29.35 -22.74
CA GLY A 587 -65.84 -27.95 -22.40
C GLY A 587 -64.44 -27.44 -22.73
N TYR A 588 -64.10 -26.25 -22.22
CA TYR A 588 -62.77 -25.66 -22.28
C TYR A 588 -62.41 -24.96 -20.96
N ALA A 589 -61.12 -25.02 -20.63
CA ALA A 589 -60.51 -24.32 -19.51
C ALA A 589 -59.11 -23.87 -19.94
N GLN A 590 -58.83 -22.58 -19.85
CA GLN A 590 -57.70 -21.95 -20.52
C GLN A 590 -56.99 -20.94 -19.62
N LEU A 591 -55.67 -20.88 -19.73
CA LEU A 591 -54.82 -19.80 -19.19
C LEU A 591 -54.26 -19.00 -20.36
N GLU A 592 -54.44 -17.68 -20.32
CA GLU A 592 -54.06 -16.76 -21.38
C GLU A 592 -53.03 -15.76 -20.84
N PRO A 593 -51.71 -16.00 -20.98
CA PRO A 593 -50.75 -14.91 -20.81
C PRO A 593 -50.99 -13.87 -21.90
N TYR A 594 -50.94 -12.58 -21.55
CA TYR A 594 -51.00 -11.51 -22.55
C TYR A 594 -49.58 -11.03 -22.85
N PRO A 595 -48.95 -11.51 -23.96
CA PRO A 595 -47.60 -11.09 -24.31
C PRO A 595 -47.56 -9.59 -24.54
N ASP A 596 -46.39 -9.00 -24.37
CA ASP A 596 -46.17 -7.59 -24.63
C ASP A 596 -46.58 -7.23 -26.07
N ALA A 597 -47.60 -6.38 -26.19
CA ALA A 597 -48.20 -6.00 -27.47
C ALA A 597 -47.24 -5.24 -28.40
N THR A 598 -46.09 -4.78 -27.89
CA THR A 598 -45.05 -4.12 -28.68
C THR A 598 -44.15 -5.09 -29.45
N ILE A 599 -44.21 -6.40 -29.16
CA ILE A 599 -43.38 -7.43 -29.80
C ILE A 599 -44.21 -8.21 -30.84
N PRO A 600 -44.00 -8.01 -32.15
CA PRO A 600 -44.65 -8.83 -33.18
C PRO A 600 -44.05 -10.24 -33.18
N LEU A 601 -44.88 -11.23 -32.81
CA LEU A 601 -44.48 -12.63 -32.76
C LEU A 601 -44.57 -13.28 -34.14
N THR A 602 -43.42 -13.51 -34.80
CA THR A 602 -43.34 -14.21 -36.10
C THR A 602 -42.87 -15.67 -35.97
N SER A 603 -42.54 -16.10 -34.76
CA SER A 603 -42.20 -17.48 -34.39
C SER A 603 -42.79 -17.81 -33.03
N CYS A 604 -42.99 -19.10 -32.74
CA CYS A 604 -43.47 -19.51 -31.41
C CYS A 604 -42.36 -19.24 -30.37
N PRO A 605 -42.66 -18.48 -29.29
CA PRO A 605 -41.69 -18.28 -28.22
C PRO A 605 -41.39 -19.62 -27.51
N ALA A 606 -40.19 -19.74 -26.95
CA ALA A 606 -39.88 -20.84 -26.03
C ALA A 606 -40.84 -20.78 -24.83
N VAL A 607 -41.36 -21.92 -24.41
CA VAL A 607 -42.34 -22.03 -23.33
C VAL A 607 -41.70 -22.74 -22.15
N THR A 608 -41.61 -22.07 -21.01
CA THR A 608 -41.11 -22.68 -19.77
C THR A 608 -42.26 -22.87 -18.79
N TYR A 609 -42.57 -24.12 -18.46
CA TYR A 609 -43.74 -24.49 -17.66
C TYR A 609 -43.47 -25.72 -16.78
N ALA A 610 -44.39 -25.97 -15.86
CA ALA A 610 -44.58 -27.27 -15.21
C ALA A 610 -46.07 -27.61 -15.29
N SER A 611 -46.42 -28.89 -15.42
CA SER A 611 -47.82 -29.31 -15.45
C SER A 611 -48.02 -30.72 -14.93
N GLY A 612 -49.07 -30.89 -14.11
CA GLY A 612 -49.48 -32.19 -13.57
C GLY A 612 -50.18 -33.11 -14.59
N ALA A 613 -50.59 -32.59 -15.75
CA ALA A 613 -51.22 -33.36 -16.81
C ALA A 613 -50.90 -32.74 -18.19
N PRO A 614 -51.07 -33.47 -19.31
CA PRO A 614 -50.88 -32.89 -20.64
C PRO A 614 -51.82 -31.70 -20.88
N CYS A 615 -51.36 -30.71 -21.64
CA CYS A 615 -52.17 -29.60 -22.13
C CYS A 615 -51.80 -29.29 -23.58
N SER A 616 -52.48 -28.33 -24.21
CA SER A 616 -52.17 -27.88 -25.56
C SER A 616 -51.76 -26.42 -25.53
N LEU A 617 -50.64 -26.09 -26.17
CA LEU A 617 -50.32 -24.72 -26.54
C LEU A 617 -51.13 -24.35 -27.78
N ARG A 618 -52.04 -23.38 -27.64
CA ARG A 618 -52.84 -22.83 -28.72
C ARG A 618 -52.30 -21.46 -29.13
N LEU A 619 -52.01 -21.30 -30.41
CA LEU A 619 -51.70 -20.02 -31.03
C LEU A 619 -52.85 -19.56 -31.91
N THR A 620 -53.14 -18.26 -31.90
CA THR A 620 -54.04 -17.63 -32.87
C THR A 620 -53.21 -16.85 -33.86
N ASP A 621 -53.38 -17.11 -35.16
CA ASP A 621 -52.66 -16.36 -36.20
C ASP A 621 -53.32 -15.02 -36.56
N ALA A 622 -52.67 -14.26 -37.45
CA ALA A 622 -53.15 -12.95 -37.90
C ALA A 622 -54.49 -12.99 -38.67
N ALA A 623 -54.86 -14.15 -39.23
CA ALA A 623 -56.14 -14.38 -39.91
C ALA A 623 -57.21 -14.98 -38.97
N GLY A 624 -56.87 -15.18 -37.69
CA GLY A 624 -57.76 -15.67 -36.65
C GLY A 624 -57.81 -17.19 -36.52
N TRP A 625 -57.02 -17.97 -37.27
CA TRP A 625 -57.06 -19.44 -37.16
C TRP A 625 -56.36 -19.92 -35.89
N TYR A 626 -56.87 -21.03 -35.33
CA TYR A 626 -56.33 -21.69 -34.15
C TYR A 626 -55.42 -22.85 -34.50
N TRP A 627 -54.23 -22.82 -33.90
CA TRP A 627 -53.16 -23.77 -34.13
C TRP A 627 -52.74 -24.39 -32.81
N TYR A 628 -52.65 -25.71 -32.74
CA TYR A 628 -52.40 -26.45 -31.50
C TYR A 628 -51.09 -27.23 -31.57
N TYR A 629 -50.37 -27.22 -30.46
CA TYR A 629 -49.20 -28.06 -30.22
C TYR A 629 -49.35 -28.77 -28.87
N PRO A 630 -49.26 -30.11 -28.81
CA PRO A 630 -49.39 -30.85 -27.56
C PRO A 630 -48.19 -30.59 -26.65
N LEU A 631 -48.46 -30.15 -25.42
CA LEU A 631 -47.49 -30.04 -24.35
C LEU A 631 -47.59 -31.26 -23.43
N PRO A 632 -46.52 -32.05 -23.26
CA PRO A 632 -46.54 -33.19 -22.35
C PRO A 632 -46.67 -32.75 -20.88
N ALA A 633 -47.11 -33.66 -20.02
CA ALA A 633 -47.02 -33.44 -18.58
C ALA A 633 -45.53 -33.30 -18.17
N ALA A 634 -45.23 -32.37 -17.28
CA ALA A 634 -43.88 -32.09 -16.81
C ALA A 634 -43.92 -31.71 -15.32
N SER A 635 -43.60 -32.67 -14.45
CA SER A 635 -43.63 -32.46 -12.98
C SER A 635 -42.52 -31.54 -12.46
N VAL A 636 -41.58 -31.17 -13.32
CA VAL A 636 -40.49 -30.22 -13.05
C VAL A 636 -40.49 -29.11 -14.10
N LYS A 637 -39.93 -27.95 -13.73
CA LYS A 637 -39.76 -26.81 -14.63
C LYS A 637 -39.03 -27.25 -15.91
N THR A 638 -39.71 -27.15 -17.04
CA THR A 638 -39.24 -27.64 -18.34
C THR A 638 -39.44 -26.56 -19.39
N THR A 639 -38.50 -26.45 -20.32
CA THR A 639 -38.58 -25.53 -21.46
C THR A 639 -38.74 -26.30 -22.77
N VAL A 640 -39.69 -25.89 -23.60
CA VAL A 640 -39.89 -26.40 -24.96
C VAL A 640 -39.87 -25.26 -25.97
N THR A 641 -39.35 -25.51 -27.17
CA THR A 641 -39.30 -24.51 -28.25
C THR A 641 -39.96 -25.09 -29.51
N PRO A 642 -41.30 -25.03 -29.62
CA PRO A 642 -42.02 -25.62 -30.74
C PRO A 642 -41.74 -24.86 -32.05
N ALA A 643 -41.41 -25.56 -33.13
CA ALA A 643 -41.39 -24.96 -34.46
C ALA A 643 -42.81 -24.72 -34.95
N LEU A 644 -43.08 -23.61 -35.65
CA LEU A 644 -44.42 -23.31 -36.20
C LEU A 644 -44.94 -24.42 -37.13
N SER A 645 -44.06 -25.13 -37.83
CA SER A 645 -44.41 -26.28 -38.68
C SER A 645 -44.93 -27.50 -37.90
N ALA A 646 -44.73 -27.56 -36.59
CA ALA A 646 -45.22 -28.65 -35.74
C ALA A 646 -46.63 -28.40 -35.21
N PHE A 647 -47.22 -27.22 -35.45
CA PHE A 647 -48.58 -26.92 -35.05
C PHE A 647 -49.58 -27.46 -36.06
N THR A 648 -50.69 -27.99 -35.56
CA THR A 648 -51.78 -28.51 -36.37
C THR A 648 -53.10 -27.83 -36.02
N THR A 649 -53.99 -27.66 -36.98
CA THR A 649 -55.36 -27.21 -36.72
C THR A 649 -56.17 -28.37 -36.11
N SER A 650 -57.04 -28.09 -35.14
CA SER A 650 -57.91 -29.13 -34.55
C SER A 650 -59.23 -28.56 -34.01
N GLY A 651 -60.28 -29.39 -34.02
CA GLY A 651 -61.57 -29.15 -33.36
C GLY A 651 -62.34 -27.92 -33.86
N TYR A 652 -62.30 -26.85 -33.07
CA TYR A 652 -63.02 -25.60 -33.31
C TYR A 652 -62.12 -24.56 -33.98
N GLN A 653 -62.66 -23.86 -34.98
CA GLN A 653 -62.02 -22.74 -35.66
C GLN A 653 -62.97 -21.55 -35.68
N PRO A 654 -62.51 -20.35 -35.28
CA PRO A 654 -63.36 -19.17 -35.18
C PRO A 654 -63.59 -18.49 -36.54
N SER A 655 -62.72 -18.76 -37.53
CA SER A 655 -62.80 -18.19 -38.87
C SER A 655 -63.64 -19.08 -39.80
N ASN A 656 -64.51 -18.47 -40.61
CA ASN A 656 -65.31 -19.18 -41.62
C ASN A 656 -64.43 -19.54 -42.83
N GLY A 657 -64.33 -20.82 -43.18
CA GLY A 657 -63.55 -21.29 -44.34
C GLY A 657 -62.79 -22.60 -44.08
N THR A 658 -61.88 -22.96 -44.99
CA THR A 658 -60.94 -24.08 -44.79
C THR A 658 -59.66 -23.55 -44.16
N PRO A 659 -59.22 -24.06 -42.99
CA PRO A 659 -57.97 -23.64 -42.38
C PRO A 659 -56.77 -23.93 -43.30
N PRO A 660 -55.73 -23.07 -43.32
CA PRO A 660 -54.49 -23.36 -44.03
C PRO A 660 -53.86 -24.68 -43.58
N SER A 661 -53.10 -25.34 -44.47
CA SER A 661 -52.37 -26.58 -44.14
C SER A 661 -51.03 -26.33 -43.44
N VAL A 662 -50.54 -25.09 -43.45
CA VAL A 662 -49.31 -24.65 -42.80
C VAL A 662 -49.55 -23.33 -42.10
N PHE A 663 -48.89 -23.12 -40.95
CA PHE A 663 -48.98 -21.87 -40.22
C PHE A 663 -48.42 -20.71 -41.07
N THR A 664 -49.22 -19.69 -41.33
CA THR A 664 -48.80 -18.49 -42.09
C THR A 664 -49.23 -17.22 -41.38
N GLY A 665 -48.27 -16.35 -41.04
CA GLY A 665 -48.53 -15.03 -40.47
C GLY A 665 -47.95 -14.80 -39.08
N ALA A 666 -48.25 -13.65 -38.48
CA ALA A 666 -47.86 -13.32 -37.12
C ALA A 666 -48.83 -13.96 -36.10
N ILE A 667 -48.32 -14.29 -34.91
CA ILE A 667 -49.11 -14.78 -33.78
C ILE A 667 -49.79 -13.57 -33.10
N ARG A 668 -51.11 -13.66 -32.92
CA ARG A 668 -51.94 -12.67 -32.21
C ARG A 668 -52.21 -13.02 -30.76
N ALA A 669 -52.26 -14.31 -30.41
CA ALA A 669 -52.53 -14.75 -29.05
C ALA A 669 -51.84 -16.07 -28.74
N VAL A 670 -51.45 -16.24 -27.48
CA VAL A 670 -50.87 -17.46 -26.92
C VAL A 670 -51.76 -17.92 -25.78
N VAL A 671 -52.25 -19.16 -25.86
CA VAL A 671 -53.18 -19.73 -24.86
C VAL A 671 -52.74 -21.13 -24.48
N PHE A 672 -52.83 -21.45 -23.20
CA PHE A 672 -52.68 -22.81 -22.68
C PHE A 672 -54.06 -23.42 -22.50
N ASP A 673 -54.40 -24.34 -23.39
CA ASP A 673 -55.69 -25.04 -23.41
C ASP A 673 -55.57 -26.37 -22.69
N PHE A 674 -56.24 -26.51 -21.55
CA PHE A 674 -56.13 -27.71 -20.73
C PHE A 674 -56.94 -28.85 -21.38
N THR A 675 -56.30 -30.01 -21.56
CA THR A 675 -56.92 -31.15 -22.25
C THR A 675 -57.39 -32.25 -21.30
N ALA A 676 -56.80 -32.35 -20.11
CA ALA A 676 -57.23 -33.27 -19.06
C ALA A 676 -58.50 -32.77 -18.34
N SER A 677 -59.23 -33.69 -17.70
CA SER A 677 -60.43 -33.37 -16.90
C SER A 677 -60.12 -32.56 -15.64
N GLY A 678 -58.87 -32.51 -15.19
CA GLY A 678 -58.42 -31.66 -14.09
C GLY A 678 -56.92 -31.76 -13.86
N GLY A 679 -56.35 -30.76 -13.20
CA GLY A 679 -54.92 -30.71 -12.91
C GLY A 679 -54.41 -29.33 -12.52
N THR A 680 -53.08 -29.21 -12.49
CA THR A 680 -52.36 -27.97 -12.23
C THR A 680 -51.42 -27.64 -13.38
N PHE A 681 -51.21 -26.35 -13.61
CA PHE A 681 -50.29 -25.82 -14.61
C PHE A 681 -49.58 -24.59 -14.06
N THR A 682 -48.28 -24.52 -14.19
CA THR A 682 -47.47 -23.38 -13.78
C THR A 682 -46.75 -22.82 -15.00
N LEU A 683 -47.05 -21.57 -15.35
CA LEU A 683 -46.34 -20.84 -16.39
C LEU A 683 -45.24 -20.00 -15.76
N TYR A 684 -43.98 -20.29 -16.10
CA TYR A 684 -42.85 -19.49 -15.66
C TYR A 684 -42.57 -18.36 -16.65
N ARG A 685 -42.52 -18.66 -17.96
CA ARG A 685 -42.22 -17.64 -18.99
C ARG A 685 -42.52 -18.08 -20.42
N LEU A 686 -42.68 -17.07 -21.28
CA LEU A 686 -42.62 -17.17 -22.73
C LEU A 686 -41.42 -16.35 -23.25
N GLY A 687 -40.56 -16.99 -24.03
CA GLY A 687 -39.35 -16.42 -24.60
C GLY A 687 -38.08 -17.09 -24.07
N THR A 688 -36.95 -16.65 -24.60
CA THR A 688 -35.63 -17.19 -24.23
C THR A 688 -35.00 -16.30 -23.17
N ALA A 689 -34.74 -16.89 -22.01
CA ALA A 689 -34.01 -16.22 -20.94
C ALA A 689 -32.51 -16.33 -21.20
N GLN A 690 -31.82 -15.20 -21.23
CA GLN A 690 -30.37 -15.13 -21.40
C GLN A 690 -29.76 -14.42 -20.19
N SER A 691 -28.92 -15.13 -19.44
CA SER A 691 -28.07 -14.55 -18.40
C SER A 691 -26.84 -13.89 -19.01
N PRO A 692 -26.20 -12.94 -18.31
CA PRO A 692 -24.94 -12.39 -18.77
C PRO A 692 -23.88 -13.48 -18.86
N ALA A 693 -23.01 -13.38 -19.86
CA ALA A 693 -21.84 -14.26 -19.95
C ALA A 693 -20.79 -13.86 -18.90
N VAL A 694 -19.94 -14.81 -18.51
CA VAL A 694 -18.72 -14.50 -17.75
C VAL A 694 -17.85 -13.54 -18.57
N GLY A 695 -17.30 -12.52 -17.92
CA GLY A 695 -16.51 -11.47 -18.58
C GLY A 695 -17.32 -10.26 -19.04
N VAL A 696 -18.64 -10.23 -18.83
CA VAL A 696 -19.45 -9.03 -19.09
C VAL A 696 -19.12 -7.95 -18.06
N ALA A 697 -18.71 -6.78 -18.55
CA ALA A 697 -18.47 -5.59 -17.74
C ALA A 697 -19.78 -5.07 -17.12
N ILE A 698 -19.67 -4.35 -16.01
CA ILE A 698 -20.75 -3.67 -15.33
C ILE A 698 -20.36 -2.21 -15.21
N ALA A 699 -21.02 -1.36 -16.00
CA ALA A 699 -20.76 0.07 -16.04
C ALA A 699 -21.83 0.87 -15.29
N ASN A 700 -23.04 0.30 -15.14
CA ASN A 700 -24.12 0.90 -14.39
C ASN A 700 -24.90 -0.16 -13.60
N ALA A 701 -25.36 0.21 -12.40
CA ALA A 701 -26.31 -0.56 -11.61
C ALA A 701 -27.40 0.35 -11.03
N ALA A 702 -28.64 -0.13 -10.95
CA ALA A 702 -29.74 0.68 -10.44
C ALA A 702 -30.83 -0.13 -9.72
N VAL A 703 -31.39 0.47 -8.67
CA VAL A 703 -32.64 0.05 -8.05
C VAL A 703 -33.79 0.66 -8.86
N TYR A 704 -34.62 -0.18 -9.45
CA TYR A 704 -35.72 0.18 -10.35
C TYR A 704 -37.07 -0.28 -9.80
N VAL A 705 -38.06 0.60 -9.89
CA VAL A 705 -39.40 0.35 -9.37
C VAL A 705 -40.47 0.93 -10.29
N ASP A 706 -41.44 0.11 -10.67
CA ASP A 706 -42.55 0.47 -11.56
C ASP A 706 -43.95 0.14 -10.99
N ASN A 707 -44.02 -0.41 -9.76
CA ASN A 707 -45.29 -0.68 -9.08
C ASN A 707 -46.15 0.59 -8.95
N SER A 708 -47.47 0.44 -9.10
CA SER A 708 -48.44 1.54 -9.02
C SER A 708 -48.83 1.95 -7.60
N ALA A 709 -48.54 1.11 -6.60
CA ALA A 709 -48.83 1.40 -5.19
C ALA A 709 -47.80 2.35 -4.54
N ALA A 710 -48.27 3.16 -3.59
CA ALA A 710 -47.38 4.02 -2.80
C ALA A 710 -46.50 3.20 -1.85
N GLN A 711 -45.22 3.52 -1.79
CA GLN A 711 -44.23 2.88 -0.92
C GLN A 711 -42.98 3.76 -0.74
N THR A 712 -42.21 3.45 0.29
CA THR A 712 -40.82 3.90 0.47
C THR A 712 -39.92 2.69 0.42
N ILE A 713 -38.84 2.79 -0.35
CA ILE A 713 -37.77 1.81 -0.44
C ILE A 713 -36.51 2.45 0.13
N SER A 714 -35.90 1.81 1.13
CA SER A 714 -34.68 2.29 1.77
C SER A 714 -33.52 1.40 1.32
N VAL A 715 -32.58 1.96 0.59
CA VAL A 715 -31.38 1.26 0.09
C VAL A 715 -30.25 1.55 1.05
N TYR A 716 -29.80 0.53 1.78
CA TYR A 716 -28.69 0.64 2.72
C TYR A 716 -27.38 0.35 2.02
N ARG A 717 -27.34 -0.71 1.23
CA ARG A 717 -26.09 -1.16 0.61
C ARG A 717 -26.34 -1.98 -0.65
N LEU A 718 -25.49 -1.83 -1.65
CA LEU A 718 -25.41 -2.75 -2.79
C LEU A 718 -23.94 -3.01 -3.09
N ARG A 719 -23.52 -4.26 -2.95
CA ARG A 719 -22.10 -4.64 -2.95
C ARG A 719 -21.81 -5.77 -3.92
N PHE A 720 -20.76 -5.64 -4.72
CA PHE A 720 -20.22 -6.73 -5.55
C PHE A 720 -19.23 -7.59 -4.76
N LEU A 721 -19.44 -8.90 -4.76
CA LEU A 721 -18.70 -9.88 -3.96
C LEU A 721 -18.17 -11.05 -4.81
N PRO A 722 -17.13 -11.80 -4.36
CA PRO A 722 -16.28 -11.46 -3.22
C PRO A 722 -15.53 -10.15 -3.48
N GLN A 723 -15.25 -9.39 -2.41
CA GLN A 723 -14.45 -8.19 -2.52
C GLN A 723 -13.09 -8.51 -3.14
N LYS A 724 -12.53 -7.55 -3.87
CA LYS A 724 -11.18 -7.74 -4.40
C LYS A 724 -10.25 -7.92 -3.19
N VAL A 725 -9.44 -8.97 -3.24
CA VAL A 725 -8.45 -9.20 -2.18
C VAL A 725 -7.39 -8.12 -2.35
N ILE A 726 -7.30 -7.22 -1.38
CA ILE A 726 -6.18 -6.28 -1.28
C ILE A 726 -5.07 -6.96 -0.47
N PRO A 727 -3.91 -7.27 -1.07
CA PRO A 727 -2.84 -7.96 -0.34
C PRO A 727 -2.32 -7.12 0.83
N TYR A 728 -1.94 -7.81 1.91
CA TYR A 728 -1.36 -7.26 3.15
C TYR A 728 -2.28 -6.35 3.99
N THR A 729 -3.55 -6.22 3.65
CA THR A 729 -4.55 -5.57 4.51
C THR A 729 -5.02 -6.54 5.61
N PRO A 730 -5.46 -6.03 6.77
CA PRO A 730 -5.66 -4.62 7.15
C PRO A 730 -4.42 -3.95 7.79
N TYR A 731 -3.22 -4.51 7.65
CA TYR A 731 -2.06 -4.10 8.45
C TYR A 731 -1.07 -3.19 7.74
N VAL A 732 -0.99 -3.28 6.41
CA VAL A 732 -0.14 -2.40 5.60
C VAL A 732 -0.88 -1.10 5.33
N ALA A 733 -0.25 0.02 5.68
CA ALA A 733 -0.82 1.35 5.61
C ALA A 733 -0.84 1.92 4.18
N PRO A 734 -1.90 2.63 3.77
CA PRO A 734 -1.92 3.44 2.55
C PRO A 734 -1.06 4.70 2.73
N PHE A 735 -1.03 5.55 1.69
CA PHE A 735 -0.32 6.82 1.74
C PHE A 735 -1.01 7.82 2.68
N THR A 736 -2.32 8.07 2.50
CA THR A 736 -3.11 8.92 3.40
C THR A 736 -4.45 8.31 3.79
N VAL A 737 -4.97 8.74 4.94
CA VAL A 737 -6.36 8.57 5.36
C VAL A 737 -6.99 9.95 5.52
N ASN A 738 -8.14 10.16 4.88
CA ASN A 738 -8.82 11.45 4.91
C ASN A 738 -10.18 11.31 5.59
N LEU A 739 -10.48 12.28 6.45
CA LEU A 739 -11.68 12.32 7.25
C LEU A 739 -12.54 13.54 6.88
N LEU A 740 -13.86 13.36 7.01
CA LEU A 740 -14.82 14.46 7.05
C LEU A 740 -15.81 14.17 8.18
N HIS A 741 -16.11 15.16 9.02
CA HIS A 741 -16.95 14.99 10.21
C HIS A 741 -16.48 13.82 11.11
N GLY A 742 -15.16 13.64 11.23
CA GLY A 742 -14.57 12.55 12.01
C GLY A 742 -14.77 11.16 11.42
N SER A 743 -15.32 10.99 10.21
CA SER A 743 -15.48 9.69 9.55
C SER A 743 -14.47 9.53 8.41
N ILE A 744 -13.93 8.33 8.20
CA ILE A 744 -13.07 8.06 7.04
C ILE A 744 -13.90 8.17 5.77
N VAL A 745 -13.56 9.14 4.91
CA VAL A 745 -14.20 9.30 3.59
C VAL A 745 -13.41 8.62 2.49
N THR A 746 -12.09 8.49 2.65
CA THR A 746 -11.25 7.81 1.69
C THR A 746 -9.87 7.45 2.26
N TRP A 747 -9.36 6.29 1.87
CA TRP A 747 -7.92 6.01 1.85
C TRP A 747 -7.39 6.33 0.46
N ARG A 748 -6.28 7.07 0.40
CA ARG A 748 -5.63 7.40 -0.87
C ARG A 748 -4.23 6.85 -0.94
N GLY A 749 -3.87 6.42 -2.15
CA GLY A 749 -2.55 5.98 -2.52
C GLY A 749 -2.26 4.53 -2.15
N MET A 750 -1.25 4.00 -2.81
CA MET A 750 -0.76 2.65 -2.58
C MET A 750 0.27 2.64 -1.42
N PRO A 751 0.54 1.49 -0.82
CA PRO A 751 1.48 1.41 0.29
C PRO A 751 2.93 1.64 -0.15
N TYR A 752 3.61 2.50 0.61
CA TYR A 752 5.05 2.72 0.53
C TYR A 752 5.76 1.86 1.57
N THR A 753 6.90 1.25 1.21
CA THR A 753 7.73 0.51 2.18
C THR A 753 8.26 1.39 3.30
N GLY A 754 8.64 2.63 2.98
CA GLY A 754 9.08 3.60 3.98
C GLY A 754 8.02 4.02 5.00
N TYR A 755 6.74 3.72 4.75
CA TYR A 755 5.62 4.05 5.63
C TYR A 755 5.27 2.90 6.59
N GLN A 756 5.88 1.72 6.42
CA GLN A 756 5.49 0.54 7.19
C GLN A 756 6.37 0.37 8.44
N ALA A 757 5.72 0.21 9.59
CA ALA A 757 6.40 0.14 10.89
C ALA A 757 6.00 -1.13 11.66
N PRO A 758 6.71 -2.27 11.53
CA PRO A 758 6.31 -3.51 12.21
C PRO A 758 6.28 -3.38 13.75
N TYR A 759 7.09 -2.48 14.33
CA TYR A 759 7.11 -2.27 15.79
C TYR A 759 5.81 -1.66 16.35
N ILE A 760 5.00 -0.96 15.54
CA ILE A 760 3.74 -0.39 16.04
C ILE A 760 2.76 -1.49 16.43
N TRP A 761 2.73 -2.57 15.65
CA TRP A 761 1.89 -3.73 15.90
C TRP A 761 2.34 -4.49 17.15
N GLN A 762 3.64 -4.53 17.44
CA GLN A 762 4.14 -5.01 18.74
C GLN A 762 3.64 -4.14 19.89
N ALA A 763 3.68 -2.81 19.73
CA ALA A 763 3.25 -1.86 20.77
C ALA A 763 1.73 -1.90 21.04
N ILE A 764 0.94 -2.31 20.05
CA ILE A 764 -0.52 -2.51 20.16
C ILE A 764 -0.86 -3.93 20.64
N GLY A 765 0.07 -4.89 20.55
CA GLY A 765 -0.14 -6.28 20.95
C GLY A 765 -0.78 -7.15 19.86
N ASP A 766 -0.55 -6.83 18.59
CA ASP A 766 -1.09 -7.53 17.43
C ASP A 766 0.01 -8.30 16.66
N PRO A 767 0.24 -9.59 16.97
CA PRO A 767 1.27 -10.39 16.30
C PRO A 767 0.96 -10.66 14.81
N ALA A 768 -0.30 -10.62 14.39
CA ALA A 768 -0.66 -10.80 12.99
C ALA A 768 -0.26 -9.57 12.16
N GLY A 769 -0.42 -8.37 12.72
CA GLY A 769 0.10 -7.15 12.14
C GLY A 769 1.61 -7.15 11.99
N VAL A 770 2.35 -7.59 13.02
CA VAL A 770 3.81 -7.74 12.96
C VAL A 770 4.23 -8.67 11.82
N ALA A 771 3.63 -9.86 11.75
CA ALA A 771 3.96 -10.85 10.73
C ALA A 771 3.65 -10.34 9.32
N THR A 772 2.51 -9.68 9.12
CA THR A 772 2.08 -9.20 7.80
C THR A 772 2.95 -8.06 7.30
N VAL A 773 3.29 -7.10 8.16
CA VAL A 773 4.18 -5.98 7.77
C VAL A 773 5.59 -6.48 7.49
N LEU A 774 6.13 -7.42 8.27
CA LEU A 774 7.42 -8.02 7.99
C LEU A 774 7.40 -8.83 6.68
N GLN A 775 6.30 -9.51 6.38
CA GLN A 775 6.12 -10.19 5.10
C GLN A 775 6.16 -9.20 3.93
N PHE A 776 5.41 -8.09 4.02
CA PHE A 776 5.43 -7.02 3.02
C PHE A 776 6.84 -6.46 2.78
N LEU A 777 7.60 -6.18 3.85
CA LEU A 777 8.97 -5.68 3.74
C LEU A 777 9.93 -6.75 3.16
N SER A 778 9.76 -8.03 3.50
CA SER A 778 10.54 -9.12 2.90
C SER A 778 10.27 -9.25 1.40
N ASP A 779 9.00 -9.22 1.00
CA ASP A 779 8.59 -9.30 -0.41
C ASP A 779 9.07 -8.09 -1.21
N ALA A 780 9.15 -6.92 -0.59
CA ALA A 780 9.77 -5.74 -1.19
C ALA A 780 11.28 -5.93 -1.46
N GLN A 781 12.01 -6.59 -0.55
CA GLN A 781 13.42 -6.91 -0.79
C GLN A 781 13.60 -7.94 -1.91
N ASP A 782 12.74 -8.96 -1.94
CA ASP A 782 12.74 -9.97 -3.01
C ASP A 782 12.45 -9.30 -4.36
N ALA A 783 11.53 -8.33 -4.42
CA ALA A 783 11.21 -7.57 -5.62
C ALA A 783 12.33 -6.63 -6.07
N TYR A 784 13.00 -5.95 -5.13
CA TYR A 784 14.17 -5.12 -5.45
C TYR A 784 15.31 -5.97 -6.04
N GLU A 785 15.59 -7.12 -5.42
CA GLU A 785 16.59 -8.07 -5.88
C GLU A 785 16.25 -8.62 -7.28
N ALA A 786 14.99 -8.95 -7.53
CA ALA A 786 14.54 -9.40 -8.85
C ALA A 786 14.73 -8.33 -9.93
N ALA A 787 14.55 -7.05 -9.60
CA ALA A 787 14.72 -5.94 -10.53
C ALA A 787 16.18 -5.55 -10.78
N THR A 788 17.03 -5.60 -9.75
CA THR A 788 18.38 -5.01 -9.78
C THR A 788 19.53 -6.02 -9.67
N GLY A 789 19.26 -7.23 -9.19
CA GLY A 789 20.27 -8.22 -8.80
C GLY A 789 20.95 -7.93 -7.45
N VAL A 790 20.47 -6.96 -6.67
CA VAL A 790 21.03 -6.59 -5.36
C VAL A 790 20.05 -6.91 -4.24
N ARG A 791 20.46 -7.78 -3.31
CA ARG A 791 19.73 -8.08 -2.08
C ARG A 791 19.89 -6.96 -1.04
N GLY A 792 18.81 -6.63 -0.32
CA GLY A 792 18.86 -5.76 0.87
C GLY A 792 17.92 -4.55 0.80
N PRO A 793 17.94 -3.74 -0.27
CA PRO A 793 17.00 -2.63 -0.41
C PRO A 793 15.57 -3.12 -0.66
N PHE A 794 14.61 -2.20 -0.59
CA PHE A 794 13.18 -2.46 -0.78
C PHE A 794 12.68 -1.84 -2.09
N ALA A 795 11.85 -2.56 -2.84
CA ALA A 795 11.01 -1.93 -3.86
C ALA A 795 10.09 -0.91 -3.16
N PRO A 796 9.93 0.32 -3.66
CA PRO A 796 9.39 1.40 -2.85
C PRO A 796 7.87 1.33 -2.69
N CYS A 797 7.13 0.88 -3.70
CA CYS A 797 5.66 0.91 -3.74
C CYS A 797 5.07 -0.41 -4.24
N TYR A 798 3.92 -0.81 -3.70
CA TYR A 798 3.15 -1.96 -4.18
C TYR A 798 1.79 -1.52 -4.72
N VAL A 799 1.48 -1.88 -5.98
CA VAL A 799 0.24 -1.44 -6.64
C VAL A 799 -0.92 -2.33 -6.19
N TRP A 800 -1.75 -1.83 -5.27
CA TRP A 800 -3.02 -2.47 -4.95
C TRP A 800 -3.99 -2.42 -6.14
N ASN A 801 -4.90 -3.40 -6.21
CA ASN A 801 -5.96 -3.41 -7.22
C ASN A 801 -7.11 -2.46 -6.84
N ARG A 802 -6.79 -1.18 -6.76
CA ARG A 802 -7.72 -0.08 -6.44
C ARG A 802 -7.65 1.00 -7.51
N TRP A 803 -8.74 1.74 -7.65
CA TRP A 803 -8.88 2.79 -8.66
C TRP A 803 -7.81 3.89 -8.52
N ASP A 804 -7.37 4.19 -7.30
CA ASP A 804 -6.41 5.24 -6.98
C ASP A 804 -4.94 4.81 -7.12
N ALA A 805 -4.67 3.51 -7.28
CA ALA A 805 -3.34 2.97 -7.51
C ALA A 805 -3.06 2.62 -8.98
N ALA A 806 -4.11 2.43 -9.80
CA ALA A 806 -4.02 1.95 -11.17
C ALA A 806 -3.17 2.85 -12.11
N ALA A 807 -3.02 4.13 -11.81
CA ALA A 807 -2.22 5.07 -12.61
C ALA A 807 -0.70 4.82 -12.52
N TYR A 808 -0.23 4.08 -11.51
CA TYR A 808 1.19 3.98 -11.17
C TYR A 808 1.83 2.64 -11.56
N GLY A 809 1.03 1.67 -12.01
CA GLY A 809 1.54 0.39 -12.47
C GLY A 809 0.45 -0.66 -12.64
N THR A 810 0.88 -1.90 -12.88
CA THR A 810 -0.04 -3.04 -13.00
C THR A 810 -0.49 -3.48 -11.60
N PRO A 811 -1.80 -3.64 -11.34
CA PRO A 811 -2.28 -4.19 -10.06
C PRO A 811 -1.58 -5.50 -9.65
N GLY A 812 -1.26 -5.63 -8.37
CA GLY A 812 -0.59 -6.81 -7.81
C GLY A 812 0.91 -6.88 -8.07
N THR A 813 1.56 -5.77 -8.43
CA THR A 813 3.00 -5.71 -8.73
C THR A 813 3.71 -4.61 -7.95
N TRP A 814 5.03 -4.73 -7.82
CA TRP A 814 5.90 -3.70 -7.26
C TRP A 814 6.27 -2.66 -8.33
N THR A 815 6.35 -1.39 -7.94
CA THR A 815 6.66 -0.26 -8.85
C THR A 815 7.58 0.76 -8.19
N TRP A 816 8.25 1.56 -9.01
CA TRP A 816 9.02 2.75 -8.61
C TRP A 816 8.28 4.05 -8.92
N ASN A 817 7.01 3.97 -9.32
CA ASN A 817 6.16 5.14 -9.50
C ASN A 817 5.15 5.18 -8.36
N GLY A 818 4.94 6.35 -7.76
CA GLY A 818 3.93 6.52 -6.73
C GLY A 818 3.46 7.97 -6.62
N PRO A 819 2.45 8.24 -5.77
CA PRO A 819 1.96 9.58 -5.49
C PRO A 819 3.04 10.61 -5.13
N ASP A 820 3.97 10.25 -4.25
CA ASP A 820 5.23 10.97 -4.05
C ASP A 820 6.24 10.55 -5.16
N PRO A 821 6.69 11.49 -6.01
CA PRO A 821 7.63 11.20 -7.09
C PRO A 821 9.05 10.87 -6.61
N ASN A 822 9.39 11.09 -5.34
CA ASN A 822 10.71 10.82 -4.78
C ASN A 822 10.91 9.36 -4.34
N THR A 823 10.30 8.41 -5.05
CA THR A 823 10.31 6.96 -4.72
C THR A 823 11.72 6.35 -4.65
N PHE A 824 12.71 6.97 -5.29
CA PHE A 824 14.11 6.53 -5.27
C PHE A 824 14.88 6.99 -4.03
N TRP A 825 14.33 7.92 -3.24
CA TRP A 825 15.03 8.56 -2.15
C TRP A 825 15.37 7.57 -1.02
N GLY A 826 16.63 7.63 -0.55
CA GLY A 826 17.13 6.75 0.50
C GLY A 826 16.40 6.87 1.83
N GLY A 827 15.75 8.00 2.14
CA GLY A 827 15.00 8.18 3.38
C GLY A 827 13.93 7.11 3.61
N PHE A 828 13.19 6.72 2.56
CA PHE A 828 12.19 5.66 2.66
C PHE A 828 12.81 4.29 2.96
N GLN A 829 14.03 4.04 2.46
CA GLN A 829 14.74 2.78 2.68
C GLN A 829 15.23 2.68 4.12
N TYR A 830 15.90 3.72 4.62
CA TYR A 830 16.46 3.70 5.97
C TYR A 830 15.38 3.75 7.07
N ARG A 831 14.21 4.34 6.82
CA ARG A 831 13.07 4.28 7.75
C ARG A 831 12.49 2.87 7.88
N ALA A 832 12.27 2.19 6.76
CA ALA A 832 11.82 0.80 6.76
C ALA A 832 12.83 -0.11 7.48
N LEU A 833 14.14 0.11 7.23
CA LEU A 833 15.21 -0.58 7.95
C LEU A 833 15.16 -0.33 9.46
N GLU A 834 15.11 0.93 9.90
CA GLU A 834 15.10 1.27 11.33
C GLU A 834 13.88 0.68 12.04
N ALA A 835 12.71 0.74 11.40
CA ALA A 835 11.48 0.18 11.95
C ALA A 835 11.56 -1.36 12.08
N ALA A 836 12.14 -2.05 11.10
CA ALA A 836 12.39 -3.50 11.18
C ALA A 836 13.45 -3.85 12.23
N ALA A 837 14.51 -3.04 12.36
CA ALA A 837 15.55 -3.22 13.38
C ALA A 837 15.00 -3.02 14.80
N ARG A 838 14.08 -2.08 14.99
CA ARG A 838 13.34 -1.91 16.25
C ARG A 838 12.44 -3.09 16.56
N ALA A 839 11.73 -3.62 15.57
CA ALA A 839 10.94 -4.83 15.78
C ALA A 839 11.80 -6.02 16.22
N LEU A 840 12.99 -6.17 15.61
CA LEU A 840 13.97 -7.19 15.96
C LEU A 840 14.58 -7.01 17.35
N GLU A 841 14.87 -5.78 17.76
CA GLU A 841 15.37 -5.48 19.12
C GLU A 841 14.32 -5.82 20.17
N ASN A 842 13.05 -5.42 19.94
CA ASN A 842 11.93 -5.71 20.81
C ASN A 842 11.66 -7.22 20.94
N ASP A 843 11.76 -7.97 19.84
CA ASP A 843 11.61 -9.42 19.81
C ASP A 843 12.68 -10.08 18.92
N PRO A 844 13.81 -10.51 19.52
CA PRO A 844 14.88 -11.19 18.81
C PRO A 844 14.47 -12.54 18.20
N ALA A 845 13.31 -13.09 18.53
CA ALA A 845 12.83 -14.35 17.97
C ALA A 845 12.26 -14.20 16.55
N LEU A 846 12.07 -12.99 16.04
CA LEU A 846 11.49 -12.73 14.71
C LEU A 846 12.49 -13.00 13.57
N PRO A 847 12.39 -14.13 12.85
CA PRO A 847 13.39 -14.50 11.84
C PRO A 847 13.31 -13.59 10.60
N ALA A 848 12.12 -13.13 10.23
CA ALA A 848 11.92 -12.23 9.10
C ALA A 848 12.60 -10.88 9.34
N ALA A 849 12.44 -10.30 10.53
CA ALA A 849 13.11 -9.05 10.90
C ALA A 849 14.65 -9.21 10.91
N ALA A 850 15.17 -10.32 11.45
CA ALA A 850 16.60 -10.61 11.44
C ALA A 850 17.19 -10.70 10.03
N ARG A 851 16.47 -11.37 9.11
CA ARG A 851 16.86 -11.46 7.69
C ARG A 851 16.85 -10.08 7.02
N ILE A 852 15.73 -9.35 7.12
CA ILE A 852 15.56 -8.03 6.50
C ILE A 852 16.70 -7.09 6.89
N VAL A 853 16.97 -7.00 8.20
CA VAL A 853 17.99 -6.10 8.75
C VAL A 853 19.40 -6.56 8.34
N SER A 854 19.71 -7.85 8.44
CA SER A 854 21.03 -8.38 8.08
C SER A 854 21.35 -8.16 6.60
N ASP A 855 20.38 -8.42 5.72
CA ASP A 855 20.51 -8.26 4.28
C ASP A 855 20.78 -6.79 3.91
N PHE A 856 20.02 -5.86 4.50
CA PHE A 856 20.20 -4.43 4.25
C PHE A 856 21.56 -3.94 4.77
N LEU A 857 21.92 -4.25 6.03
CA LEU A 857 23.19 -3.80 6.61
C LEU A 857 24.40 -4.38 5.85
N THR A 858 24.31 -5.62 5.38
CA THR A 858 25.35 -6.25 4.54
C THR A 858 25.51 -5.50 3.21
N MET A 859 24.39 -5.11 2.59
CA MET A 859 24.40 -4.31 1.37
C MET A 859 25.04 -2.93 1.61
N VAL A 860 24.66 -2.22 2.67
CA VAL A 860 25.27 -0.92 3.01
C VAL A 860 26.76 -1.08 3.26
N ALA A 861 27.18 -2.12 4.00
CA ALA A 861 28.58 -2.37 4.28
C ALA A 861 29.42 -2.54 3.00
N ARG A 862 28.82 -3.13 1.96
CA ARG A 862 29.44 -3.34 0.65
C ARG A 862 29.50 -2.07 -0.20
N TYR A 863 28.41 -1.31 -0.27
CA TYR A 863 28.28 -0.19 -1.22
C TYR A 863 28.63 1.19 -0.64
N TRP A 864 28.73 1.32 0.70
CA TRP A 864 29.21 2.52 1.37
C TRP A 864 30.40 2.20 2.28
N PRO A 865 31.59 1.90 1.73
CA PRO A 865 32.69 1.30 2.49
C PRO A 865 33.43 2.26 3.45
N SER A 866 33.32 3.58 3.25
CA SER A 866 34.00 4.61 4.06
C SER A 866 33.09 5.79 4.39
N ALA A 867 33.33 6.41 5.55
CA ALA A 867 32.68 7.66 5.99
C ALA A 867 33.09 8.90 5.17
N ASP A 868 34.14 8.79 4.35
CA ASP A 868 34.57 9.86 3.45
C ASP A 868 33.80 9.86 2.12
N MET A 869 32.96 8.86 1.89
CA MET A 869 32.12 8.75 0.71
C MET A 869 30.70 9.22 1.00
N TYR A 870 30.01 9.68 -0.04
CA TYR A 870 28.57 9.91 0.04
C TYR A 870 27.83 8.61 0.43
N PRO A 871 26.90 8.67 1.40
CA PRO A 871 26.06 7.54 1.75
C PRO A 871 25.14 7.19 0.59
N LEU A 872 24.52 6.01 0.62
CA LEU A 872 23.58 5.61 -0.43
C LEU A 872 22.33 6.49 -0.32
N THR A 873 22.07 7.33 -1.32
CA THR A 873 20.96 8.30 -1.32
C THR A 873 19.91 7.99 -2.39
N ALA A 874 20.22 7.12 -3.36
CA ALA A 874 19.33 6.73 -4.44
C ALA A 874 19.27 5.20 -4.63
N PHE A 875 18.05 4.67 -4.77
CA PHE A 875 17.75 3.25 -4.89
C PHE A 875 16.95 2.95 -6.18
N PRO A 876 17.61 2.98 -7.35
CA PRO A 876 16.95 2.89 -8.66
C PRO A 876 16.29 1.52 -8.91
N GLN A 877 15.40 1.48 -9.91
CA GLN A 877 14.78 0.25 -10.42
C GLN A 877 15.79 -0.63 -11.18
N SER A 878 16.91 -0.06 -11.62
CA SER A 878 17.97 -0.76 -12.33
C SER A 878 19.34 -0.38 -11.80
N GLY A 879 20.20 -1.39 -11.63
CA GLY A 879 21.54 -1.22 -11.10
C GLY A 879 21.61 -1.14 -9.58
N PRO A 880 22.84 -1.05 -9.02
CA PRO A 880 23.03 -0.97 -7.57
C PRO A 880 22.61 0.40 -7.01
N PRO A 881 22.35 0.48 -5.70
CA PRO A 881 22.15 1.76 -5.04
C PRO A 881 23.39 2.64 -5.14
N THR A 882 23.18 3.95 -5.19
CA THR A 882 24.26 4.94 -5.39
C THR A 882 24.20 6.05 -4.35
N GLY A 883 25.36 6.62 -4.04
CA GLY A 883 25.49 7.84 -3.25
C GLY A 883 25.86 9.02 -4.13
N ALA A 884 25.05 10.08 -4.08
CA ALA A 884 25.21 11.25 -4.93
C ALA A 884 25.47 12.56 -4.16
N TYR A 885 25.12 12.61 -2.88
CA TYR A 885 25.24 13.80 -2.03
C TYR A 885 25.32 13.39 -0.56
N ASP A 886 25.71 14.33 0.30
CA ASP A 886 25.73 14.11 1.75
C ASP A 886 24.30 14.08 2.32
N ASP A 887 23.97 13.03 3.08
CA ASP A 887 22.66 12.81 3.71
C ASP A 887 22.86 12.38 5.18
N PRO A 888 23.03 13.35 6.11
CA PRO A 888 23.20 13.06 7.53
C PRO A 888 21.98 12.38 8.15
N HIS A 889 20.79 12.58 7.59
CA HIS A 889 19.56 11.92 8.03
C HIS A 889 19.57 10.42 7.72
N GLY A 890 19.94 10.02 6.50
CA GLY A 890 20.12 8.61 6.14
C GLY A 890 21.14 7.92 7.04
N ALA A 891 22.27 8.58 7.32
CA ALA A 891 23.29 8.06 8.23
C ALA A 891 22.79 7.94 9.69
N ALA A 892 21.97 8.88 10.16
CA ALA A 892 21.36 8.83 11.49
C ALA A 892 20.38 7.65 11.65
N LEU A 893 19.53 7.41 10.65
CA LEU A 893 18.64 6.25 10.62
C LEU A 893 19.41 4.93 10.61
N LEU A 894 20.46 4.85 9.78
CA LEU A 894 21.34 3.69 9.73
C LEU A 894 22.07 3.45 11.05
N LEU A 895 22.52 4.51 11.73
CA LEU A 895 23.15 4.42 13.05
C LEU A 895 22.21 3.78 14.06
N ARG A 896 20.96 4.26 14.14
CA ARG A 896 19.94 3.63 15.01
C ARG A 896 19.71 2.17 14.64
N ALA A 897 19.49 1.88 13.36
CA ALA A 897 19.27 0.52 12.91
C ALA A 897 20.43 -0.41 13.28
N ALA A 898 21.68 0.03 13.14
CA ALA A 898 22.86 -0.74 13.49
C ALA A 898 22.99 -0.96 15.00
N ILE A 899 22.70 0.05 15.83
CA ILE A 899 22.68 -0.10 17.31
C ILE A 899 21.59 -1.09 17.74
N ARG A 900 20.38 -0.96 17.20
CA ARG A 900 19.28 -1.89 17.50
C ARG A 900 19.59 -3.32 17.06
N ALA A 901 20.19 -3.47 15.87
CA ALA A 901 20.65 -4.76 15.36
C ALA A 901 21.72 -5.37 16.28
N TYR A 902 22.68 -4.57 16.76
CA TYR A 902 23.67 -4.99 17.76
C TYR A 902 23.01 -5.43 19.07
N ASN A 903 22.07 -4.64 19.59
CA ASN A 903 21.35 -4.95 20.82
C ASN A 903 20.52 -6.24 20.72
N SER A 904 19.98 -6.56 19.55
CA SER A 904 19.21 -7.79 19.32
C SER A 904 20.02 -9.08 19.48
N ARG A 905 21.36 -9.00 19.33
CA ARG A 905 22.27 -10.15 19.28
C ARG A 905 21.95 -11.18 18.18
N LYS A 906 21.19 -10.78 17.15
CA LYS A 906 20.83 -11.62 15.99
C LYS A 906 21.58 -11.26 14.72
N VAL A 907 22.13 -10.04 14.65
CA VAL A 907 23.00 -9.60 13.56
C VAL A 907 24.46 -9.61 14.05
N PRO A 908 25.42 -10.12 13.27
CA PRO A 908 26.81 -10.22 13.72
C PRO A 908 27.41 -8.87 14.12
N ASP A 909 28.10 -8.84 15.27
CA ASP A 909 28.82 -7.64 15.76
C ASP A 909 29.87 -7.14 14.75
N LEU A 910 30.47 -8.07 13.99
CA LEU A 910 31.42 -7.78 12.91
C LEU A 910 30.80 -6.98 11.75
N LEU A 911 29.48 -6.95 11.65
CA LEU A 911 28.75 -6.11 10.69
C LEU A 911 28.26 -4.82 11.34
N THR A 912 27.67 -4.90 12.54
CA THR A 912 27.02 -3.76 13.18
C THR A 912 28.00 -2.75 13.76
N GLN A 913 29.05 -3.18 14.46
CA GLN A 913 30.01 -2.26 15.11
C GLN A 913 30.78 -1.37 14.10
N PRO A 914 31.32 -1.91 12.99
CA PRO A 914 31.97 -1.06 11.98
C PRO A 914 31.01 -0.04 11.36
N LEU A 915 29.74 -0.41 11.16
CA LEU A 915 28.72 0.51 10.64
C LEU A 915 28.38 1.62 11.65
N ILE A 916 28.26 1.30 12.94
CA ILE A 916 28.06 2.28 14.02
C ILE A 916 29.18 3.32 13.99
N LEU A 917 30.44 2.86 13.99
CA LEU A 917 31.61 3.76 13.97
C LEU A 917 31.70 4.56 12.66
N ARG A 918 31.35 3.97 11.52
CA ARG A 918 31.30 4.65 10.22
C ARG A 918 30.28 5.78 10.22
N CYS A 919 29.07 5.53 10.73
CA CYS A 919 28.06 6.57 10.89
C CYS A 919 28.53 7.69 11.81
N MET A 920 29.15 7.37 12.96
CA MET A 920 29.67 8.39 13.87
C MET A 920 30.77 9.24 13.25
N ALA A 921 31.72 8.62 12.53
CA ALA A 921 32.76 9.33 11.81
C ALA A 921 32.17 10.25 10.72
N TYR A 922 31.16 9.77 9.99
CA TYR A 922 30.45 10.53 8.97
C TYR A 922 29.74 11.75 9.56
N LEU A 923 28.98 11.57 10.65
CA LEU A 923 28.29 12.67 11.33
C LEU A 923 29.28 13.70 11.92
N ASN A 924 30.41 13.23 12.45
CA ASN A 924 31.48 14.14 12.91
C ASN A 924 32.05 14.97 11.76
N ARG A 925 32.23 14.37 10.57
CA ARG A 925 32.72 15.08 9.37
C ARG A 925 31.78 16.20 8.93
N LEU A 926 30.48 16.01 9.06
CA LEU A 926 29.46 16.97 8.61
C LEU A 926 29.01 17.99 9.66
N TYR A 927 29.45 17.83 10.91
CA TYR A 927 29.02 18.71 11.99
C TYR A 927 29.52 20.14 11.76
N VAL A 928 28.59 21.11 11.75
CA VAL A 928 28.89 22.52 11.53
C VAL A 928 29.28 23.18 12.86
N SER A 929 30.60 23.33 13.07
CA SER A 929 31.15 23.98 14.28
C SER A 929 31.50 25.46 14.10
N ASP A 930 31.35 26.02 12.89
CA ASP A 930 31.64 27.42 12.62
C ASP A 930 30.57 28.34 13.21
N ASN A 931 30.94 29.12 14.23
CA ASN A 931 30.04 30.02 14.94
C ASN A 931 29.57 31.23 14.10
N GLN A 932 30.12 31.44 12.90
CA GLN A 932 29.63 32.43 11.94
C GLN A 932 28.51 31.90 11.05
N SER A 933 28.33 30.57 10.98
CA SER A 933 27.28 29.94 10.20
C SER A 933 25.92 30.08 10.90
N GLU A 934 24.87 30.46 10.15
CA GLU A 934 23.50 30.50 10.67
C GLU A 934 22.97 29.11 11.07
N VAL A 935 23.61 28.05 10.57
CA VAL A 935 23.27 26.64 10.86
C VAL A 935 24.33 25.98 11.75
N CYS A 936 25.11 26.78 12.50
CA CYS A 936 26.04 26.28 13.52
C CYS A 936 25.32 25.39 14.54
N GLY A 937 25.96 24.28 14.94
CA GLY A 937 25.37 23.29 15.85
C GLY A 937 24.46 22.29 15.16
N THR A 938 24.47 22.23 13.82
CA THR A 938 23.67 21.29 13.02
C THR A 938 24.56 20.45 12.09
N TRP A 939 23.94 19.64 11.23
CA TRP A 939 24.60 18.83 10.18
C TRP A 939 24.22 19.32 8.77
N SER A 940 23.97 20.62 8.62
CA SER A 940 23.66 21.21 7.32
C SER A 940 24.79 21.02 6.31
N THR A 941 24.45 20.54 5.12
CA THR A 941 25.40 20.31 4.01
C THR A 941 25.32 21.39 2.93
N ASP A 942 24.27 22.19 2.92
CA ASP A 942 23.92 23.18 1.88
C ASP A 942 23.60 24.57 2.45
N GLY A 943 23.76 24.77 3.75
CA GLY A 943 23.41 26.02 4.43
C GLY A 943 21.93 26.15 4.81
N ASP A 944 21.16 25.06 4.69
CA ASP A 944 19.77 24.93 5.13
C ASP A 944 19.63 23.88 6.27
N TRP A 945 18.51 23.92 6.99
CA TRP A 945 18.18 22.95 8.03
C TRP A 945 16.79 22.37 7.76
N TYR A 946 16.65 21.06 7.99
CA TYR A 946 15.43 20.30 7.74
C TYR A 946 14.93 19.67 9.04
N ALA A 947 13.68 19.91 9.39
CA ALA A 947 13.12 19.47 10.67
C ALA A 947 13.17 17.95 10.86
N TYR A 948 12.78 17.20 9.84
CA TYR A 948 12.79 15.74 9.90
C TYR A 948 14.23 15.18 9.99
N TRP A 949 15.24 15.86 9.42
CA TRP A 949 16.65 15.48 9.63
C TRP A 949 17.05 15.69 11.09
N SER A 950 16.73 16.86 11.63
CA SER A 950 17.04 17.24 13.01
C SER A 950 16.45 16.28 14.03
N GLY A 951 15.17 15.93 13.91
CA GLY A 951 14.52 14.97 14.80
C GLY A 951 15.16 13.60 14.80
N GLU A 952 15.50 13.08 13.61
CA GLU A 952 16.15 11.78 13.49
C GLU A 952 17.60 11.78 13.97
N LEU A 953 18.33 12.87 13.74
CA LEU A 953 19.68 13.08 14.28
C LEU A 953 19.68 13.12 15.81
N LEU A 954 18.79 13.90 16.43
CA LEU A 954 18.67 13.96 17.89
C LEU A 954 18.37 12.57 18.48
N SER A 955 17.41 11.85 17.88
CA SER A 955 17.07 10.50 18.31
C SER A 955 18.26 9.53 18.15
N ALA A 956 19.00 9.63 17.04
CA ALA A 956 20.16 8.78 16.78
C ALA A 956 21.33 9.05 17.72
N LEU A 957 21.60 10.33 17.99
CA LEU A 957 22.62 10.76 18.94
C LEU A 957 22.28 10.35 20.37
N SER A 958 21.01 10.44 20.76
CA SER A 958 20.55 9.95 22.06
C SER A 958 20.82 8.46 22.23
N MET A 959 20.49 7.65 21.20
CA MET A 959 20.77 6.22 21.22
C MET A 959 22.27 5.90 21.20
N ALA A 960 23.06 6.65 20.41
CA ALA A 960 24.50 6.51 20.38
C ALA A 960 25.15 6.90 21.71
N HIS A 961 24.64 7.94 22.38
CA HIS A 961 25.09 8.36 23.70
C HIS A 961 24.93 7.21 24.71
N ASP A 962 23.76 6.58 24.76
CA ASP A 962 23.53 5.43 25.65
C ASP A 962 24.42 4.23 25.29
N TYR A 963 24.58 3.95 23.99
CA TYR A 963 25.47 2.89 23.50
C TYR A 963 26.92 3.10 23.97
N PHE A 964 27.51 4.27 23.69
CA PHE A 964 28.90 4.53 24.06
C PHE A 964 29.09 4.65 25.57
N LYS A 965 28.10 5.19 26.29
CA LYS A 965 28.14 5.28 27.75
C LYS A 965 28.18 3.91 28.40
N ALA A 966 27.53 2.90 27.82
CA ALA A 966 27.62 1.52 28.27
C ALA A 966 28.95 0.84 27.93
N THR A 967 29.78 1.41 27.05
CA THR A 967 31.12 0.90 26.70
C THR A 967 32.26 1.50 27.53
N VAL A 968 31.97 2.54 28.32
CA VAL A 968 32.88 3.16 29.29
C VAL A 968 32.74 2.45 30.63
#